data_AF-A0A9P1DA19-F1
#
_entry.id   AF-A0A9P1DA19-F1
#
_cell.length_a   1.000
_cell.length_b   1.000
_cell.length_c   1.000
_cell.angle_alpha   90.00
_cell.angle_beta   90.00
_cell.angle_gamma   90.00
#
_symmetry.space_group_name_H-M   'P 1'
#
loop_
_entity.id
_entity.type
_entity.pdbx_description
1 polymer ?
#
loop_
_entity_poly.entity_id
_entity_poly.type
_entity_poly.pdbx_seq_one_letter_code
_entity_poly.pdbx_strand_id
1 'polypeptide(L)'
;MTRSLLVLLSLLAPVGVQSLCISTGIAAEQRRSLRNASGAEIPVGILSGTWPSAPLLSELVSILINEVIGYQAQIDERAAEYGGSPIYGLAGCINFNAPTDKRCGEEETRMHVSTDSWVGGYRPDFKQMHKDFPDIAPEDLGSVGYEGEETMYVSEAVFDAAYSQKGLILAHHKGYNRSHGNAQMFFDSVTEIQVSDLKLCVDSELNNPSRMEPYARFSGDSEGVVSGAAGVVAKCSDGYWWPSPACRDDVAGCIPLITGGNGWRIQALMQWATAYDMPLAVGVAKAWGDYVNLISSKRVLFYWWVPDSTFIQMQPHQVHFPRHNPKEWALGDKKTSLATSDISNMVSADLAAKAPKVRSFMSSVRFSLLEVQDMLLQISMGSSNYDVACKWIQDNEAIWSQWVPVDTNCQEGFGMVDASGHFVENRSDAVACNICSAGTYSKEIKDDGLGKTFQCSLCLPGYSQENTYSTKCEPCARGMVSNKFGSTSCVPCGVGEYQPLQAQQSCLACNQSRTTQLRGATSPQDCVCKMDFIEDMDLQCIACREGVLCPLGSTMSKLLNSSGSTEEPRIQLGYSSEPTAPLDTYRCPDWACPGGMPGACGSGLKGATCGACPEKQFFAEDSGACTPCASEWIVVLLIGVALLVSALAGSYYMLPSKYSATASASFMLSAMGGLTVATFQIFGLVGASLKDMTYSSAFLDFGAFFVLDGKAWGVSCLGTTTATFAM
;
A
#
# COMPACT_ATOMS: atom_id res chain seq x y z
N MET A 1 55.63 20.87 57.47
CA MET A 1 56.06 20.56 56.09
C MET A 1 55.78 19.10 55.81
N THR A 2 55.09 18.84 54.68
CA THR A 2 54.94 17.55 53.97
C THR A 2 54.22 16.39 54.67
N ARG A 3 52.89 16.52 54.79
CA ARG A 3 51.92 15.45 54.50
C ARG A 3 51.14 15.87 53.25
N SER A 4 50.65 14.91 52.45
CA SER A 4 49.72 15.07 51.31
C SER A 4 50.29 15.01 49.87
N LEU A 5 51.04 13.95 49.51
CA LEU A 5 51.33 13.67 48.09
C LEU A 5 51.38 12.18 47.68
N LEU A 6 50.65 11.30 48.37
CA LEU A 6 50.68 9.85 48.09
C LEU A 6 49.31 9.15 48.17
N VAL A 7 48.23 9.86 47.76
CA VAL A 7 46.87 9.28 47.63
C VAL A 7 46.30 9.45 46.21
N LEU A 8 47.15 9.69 45.20
CA LEU A 8 46.69 9.96 43.82
C LEU A 8 47.30 9.04 42.75
N LEU A 9 47.61 7.78 43.09
CA LEU A 9 48.13 6.80 42.13
C LEU A 9 47.46 5.41 42.22
N SER A 10 46.15 5.37 42.50
CA SER A 10 45.35 4.14 42.46
C SER A 10 44.02 4.29 41.72
N LEU A 11 43.92 5.26 40.80
CA LEU A 11 42.71 5.60 40.03
C LEU A 11 42.90 5.50 38.50
N LEU A 12 43.81 4.66 38.04
CA LEU A 12 43.94 4.27 36.63
C LEU A 12 44.36 2.79 36.55
N ALA A 13 43.53 1.90 37.09
CA ALA A 13 43.45 0.58 36.47
C ALA A 13 42.65 0.79 35.17
N PRO A 14 43.17 0.42 33.99
CA PRO A 14 42.35 0.45 32.79
C PRO A 14 41.13 -0.43 33.07
N VAL A 15 39.94 0.10 32.78
CA VAL A 15 38.71 -0.68 32.67
C VAL A 15 39.06 -1.93 31.87
N GLY A 16 38.82 -3.10 32.46
CA GLY A 16 39.30 -4.38 31.94
C GLY A 16 38.99 -4.51 30.46
N VAL A 17 40.03 -4.51 29.63
CA VAL A 17 39.94 -4.91 28.24
C VAL A 17 39.60 -6.39 28.29
N GLN A 18 38.33 -6.73 28.08
CA GLN A 18 37.93 -8.11 27.88
C GLN A 18 38.71 -8.59 26.65
N SER A 19 39.62 -9.53 26.87
CA SER A 19 40.48 -10.05 25.81
C SER A 19 39.59 -10.59 24.69
N LEU A 20 39.89 -10.21 23.44
CA LEU A 20 39.21 -10.75 22.28
C LEU A 20 39.29 -12.28 22.31
N CYS A 21 38.19 -12.95 21.99
CA CYS A 21 38.19 -14.39 21.79
C CYS A 21 39.06 -14.75 20.58
N ILE A 22 38.90 -14.03 19.48
CA ILE A 22 39.64 -14.20 18.24
C ILE A 22 40.80 -13.20 18.24
N SER A 23 42.03 -13.70 18.14
CA SER A 23 43.23 -12.85 18.18
C SER A 23 43.28 -11.77 17.09
N THR A 24 42.64 -12.03 15.94
CA THR A 24 42.47 -11.10 14.81
C THR A 24 41.10 -10.40 14.78
N GLY A 25 40.32 -10.53 15.86
CA GLY A 25 38.98 -9.97 15.97
C GLY A 25 38.97 -8.44 16.04
N ILE A 26 37.82 -7.86 15.71
CA ILE A 26 37.59 -6.42 15.74
C ILE A 26 37.53 -5.93 17.20
N ALA A 27 38.42 -5.00 17.54
CA ALA A 27 38.49 -4.40 18.87
C ALA A 27 37.23 -3.60 19.20
N ALA A 28 36.86 -3.52 20.49
CA ALA A 28 35.59 -2.94 20.95
C ALA A 28 35.37 -1.50 20.46
N GLU A 29 36.43 -0.69 20.42
CA GLU A 29 36.45 0.69 19.96
C GLU A 29 36.23 0.87 18.45
N GLN A 30 36.39 -0.19 17.66
CA GLN A 30 36.18 -0.19 16.20
C GLN A 30 34.79 -0.69 15.79
N ARG A 31 34.01 -1.23 16.74
CA ARG A 31 32.70 -1.82 16.47
C ARG A 31 31.64 -0.74 16.27
N ARG A 32 30.75 -0.97 15.30
CA ARG A 32 29.65 -0.05 14.95
C ARG A 32 28.46 -0.25 15.89
N SER A 33 27.87 0.86 16.34
CA SER A 33 26.60 0.85 17.08
C SER A 33 25.43 1.16 16.13
N LEU A 34 24.25 0.66 16.45
CA LEU A 34 23.00 1.01 15.76
C LEU A 34 22.44 2.32 16.32
N ARG A 35 21.49 2.95 15.60
CA ARG A 35 20.78 4.14 16.07
C ARG A 35 19.28 3.87 16.15
N ASN A 36 18.69 4.09 17.33
CA ASN A 36 17.23 4.12 17.50
C ASN A 36 16.62 5.39 16.86
N ALA A 37 15.29 5.56 16.85
CA ALA A 37 14.73 6.76 16.21
C ALA A 37 15.00 8.06 16.96
N SER A 38 15.35 8.02 18.26
CA SER A 38 15.85 9.21 18.95
C SER A 38 17.30 9.55 18.61
N GLY A 39 17.96 8.74 17.77
CA GLY A 39 19.33 8.94 17.30
C GLY A 39 20.41 8.44 18.27
N ALA A 40 20.02 7.89 19.42
CA ALA A 40 20.92 7.33 20.42
C ALA A 40 21.57 6.04 19.92
N GLU A 41 22.85 5.88 20.27
CA GLU A 41 23.63 4.69 19.91
C GLU A 41 23.25 3.53 20.82
N ILE A 42 22.87 2.40 20.20
CA ILE A 42 22.46 1.17 20.89
C ILE A 42 23.17 -0.05 20.27
N PRO A 43 23.46 -1.10 21.05
CA PRO A 43 24.00 -2.34 20.50
C PRO A 43 22.91 -3.13 19.77
N VAL A 44 23.34 -4.10 18.96
CA VAL A 44 22.50 -5.22 18.54
C VAL A 44 22.18 -6.03 19.80
N GLY A 45 20.91 -6.12 20.16
CA GLY A 45 20.50 -6.94 21.29
C GLY A 45 20.42 -8.42 20.92
N ILE A 46 20.73 -9.32 21.85
CA ILE A 46 20.58 -10.76 21.67
C ILE A 46 19.61 -11.27 22.73
N LEU A 47 18.39 -11.61 22.31
CA LEU A 47 17.38 -12.15 23.21
C LEU A 47 17.62 -13.65 23.37
N SER A 48 18.18 -14.04 24.52
CA SER A 48 18.44 -15.44 24.87
C SER A 48 17.26 -16.09 25.58
N GLY A 49 16.99 -17.36 25.27
CA GLY A 49 16.13 -18.24 26.06
C GLY A 49 16.74 -18.62 27.41
N THR A 50 15.89 -19.11 28.33
CA THR A 50 16.30 -19.64 29.64
C THR A 50 16.68 -21.12 29.63
N TRP A 51 16.45 -21.83 28.52
CA TRP A 51 16.83 -23.25 28.36
C TRP A 51 18.32 -23.39 28.00
N PRO A 52 19.00 -24.50 28.36
CA PRO A 52 20.46 -24.56 28.41
C PRO A 52 21.22 -24.23 27.12
N SER A 53 20.70 -24.60 25.95
CA SER A 53 21.34 -24.32 24.66
C SER A 53 21.31 -22.84 24.27
N ALA A 54 20.26 -22.10 24.64
CA ALA A 54 20.10 -20.73 24.16
C ALA A 54 21.18 -19.77 24.68
N PRO A 55 21.57 -19.76 25.97
CA PRO A 55 22.66 -18.93 26.45
C PRO A 55 24.00 -19.24 25.79
N LEU A 56 24.32 -20.52 25.58
CA LEU A 56 25.54 -20.95 24.88
C LEU A 56 25.56 -20.42 23.43
N LEU A 57 24.49 -20.65 22.67
CA LEU A 57 24.43 -20.23 21.27
C LEU A 57 24.34 -18.70 21.13
N SER A 58 23.68 -18.03 22.08
CA SER A 58 23.65 -16.56 22.15
C SER A 58 25.02 -15.96 22.41
N GLU A 59 25.84 -16.59 23.25
CA GLU A 59 27.22 -16.18 23.51
C GLU A 59 28.09 -16.33 22.26
N LEU A 60 27.97 -17.46 21.56
CA LEU A 60 28.67 -17.71 20.30
C LEU A 60 28.30 -16.66 19.23
N VAL A 61 27.00 -16.42 19.04
CA VAL A 61 26.50 -15.38 18.14
C VAL A 61 26.98 -13.98 18.58
N SER A 62 27.01 -13.69 19.88
CA SER A 62 27.51 -12.44 20.44
C SER A 62 28.97 -12.20 20.07
N ILE A 63 29.83 -13.20 20.27
CA ILE A 63 31.26 -13.11 19.95
C ILE A 63 31.43 -12.86 18.45
N LEU A 64 30.75 -13.62 17.58
CA LEU A 64 30.87 -13.45 16.13
C LEU A 64 30.35 -12.10 15.64
N ILE A 65 29.23 -11.60 16.17
CA ILE A 65 28.73 -10.27 15.79
C ILE A 65 29.72 -9.17 16.22
N ASN A 66 30.27 -9.28 17.43
CA ASN A 66 31.23 -8.33 17.98
C ASN A 66 32.58 -8.34 17.25
N GLU A 67 33.20 -9.51 17.13
CA GLU A 67 34.60 -9.64 16.73
C GLU A 67 34.78 -9.90 15.23
N VAL A 68 33.75 -10.39 14.52
CA VAL A 68 33.84 -10.71 13.09
C VAL A 68 32.98 -9.80 12.25
N ILE A 69 31.68 -9.66 12.57
CA ILE A 69 30.75 -8.81 11.79
C ILE A 69 31.01 -7.32 12.07
N GLY A 70 31.54 -6.99 13.25
CA GLY A 70 31.98 -5.64 13.61
C GLY A 70 30.88 -4.73 14.14
N TYR A 71 29.83 -5.29 14.74
CA TYR A 71 28.79 -4.54 15.44
C TYR A 71 28.91 -4.73 16.95
N GLN A 72 28.63 -3.68 17.72
CA GLN A 72 28.46 -3.85 19.16
C GLN A 72 27.22 -4.72 19.41
N ALA A 73 27.39 -5.87 20.03
CA ALA A 73 26.30 -6.75 20.40
C ALA A 73 26.34 -7.10 21.90
N GLN A 74 25.15 -7.24 22.48
CA GLN A 74 24.99 -7.52 23.91
C GLN A 74 23.79 -8.45 24.12
N ILE A 75 23.96 -9.44 24.99
CA ILE A 75 22.85 -10.29 25.45
C ILE A 75 21.91 -9.45 26.31
N ASP A 76 20.62 -9.46 25.96
CA ASP A 76 19.57 -8.75 26.72
C ASP A 76 19.49 -9.35 28.13
N GLU A 77 19.42 -8.47 29.14
CA GLU A 77 19.30 -8.89 30.54
C GLU A 77 18.00 -9.65 30.81
N ARG A 78 16.97 -9.43 29.96
CA ARG A 78 15.71 -10.17 30.01
C ARG A 78 15.83 -11.41 29.15
N ALA A 79 15.49 -12.55 29.75
CA ALA A 79 15.47 -13.80 29.04
C ALA A 79 14.06 -14.16 28.53
N ALA A 80 14.01 -14.85 27.40
CA ALA A 80 12.83 -15.53 26.91
C ALA A 80 12.53 -16.75 27.81
N GLU A 81 11.42 -16.69 28.54
CA GLU A 81 11.04 -17.76 29.50
C GLU A 81 10.46 -19.01 28.82
N TYR A 82 10.00 -18.89 27.57
CA TYR A 82 9.49 -20.01 26.79
C TYR A 82 9.72 -19.78 25.28
N GLY A 83 9.55 -20.84 24.48
CA GLY A 83 9.93 -20.84 23.05
C GLY A 83 9.21 -19.83 22.14
N GLY A 84 8.06 -19.30 22.56
CA GLY A 84 7.30 -18.28 21.83
C GLY A 84 7.62 -16.85 22.27
N SER A 85 8.34 -16.64 23.37
CA SER A 85 8.74 -15.31 23.85
C SER A 85 9.49 -14.47 22.79
N PRO A 86 10.40 -15.04 21.96
CA PRO A 86 11.11 -14.26 20.94
C PRO A 86 10.21 -13.58 19.92
N ILE A 87 9.05 -14.17 19.59
CA ILE A 87 8.06 -13.59 18.66
C ILE A 87 7.63 -12.19 19.12
N TYR A 88 7.45 -12.02 20.44
CA TYR A 88 6.99 -10.77 21.04
C TYR A 88 8.15 -9.89 21.49
N GLY A 89 9.24 -10.49 21.98
CA GLY A 89 10.42 -9.75 22.44
C GLY A 89 11.12 -8.99 21.31
N LEU A 90 11.28 -9.63 20.15
CA LEU A 90 11.88 -8.99 18.97
C LEU A 90 10.98 -7.91 18.37
N ALA A 91 9.65 -8.10 18.43
CA ALA A 91 8.68 -7.08 18.03
C ALA A 91 8.72 -5.81 18.92
N GLY A 92 9.41 -5.85 20.07
CA GLY A 92 9.50 -4.72 21.01
C GLY A 92 8.43 -4.71 22.10
N CYS A 93 7.65 -5.77 22.27
CA CYS A 93 6.64 -5.83 23.32
C CYS A 93 7.28 -5.74 24.73
N ILE A 94 6.63 -5.03 25.66
CA ILE A 94 7.19 -4.78 27.00
C ILE A 94 7.16 -6.05 27.85
N ASN A 95 6.01 -6.72 27.91
CA ASN A 95 5.76 -7.90 28.75
C ASN A 95 5.75 -9.18 27.92
N PHE A 96 6.78 -9.40 27.10
CA PHE A 96 6.78 -10.48 26.11
C PHE A 96 6.66 -11.91 26.71
N ASN A 97 7.05 -12.11 27.97
CA ASN A 97 6.86 -13.36 28.71
C ASN A 97 5.44 -13.55 29.30
N ALA A 98 4.61 -12.49 29.38
CA ALA A 98 3.29 -12.57 30.01
C ALA A 98 2.28 -13.33 29.13
N PRO A 99 1.38 -14.17 29.68
CA PRO A 99 0.52 -15.04 28.88
C PRO A 99 -0.61 -14.31 28.11
N THR A 100 -1.02 -13.12 28.55
CA THR A 100 -2.22 -12.44 28.01
C THR A 100 -1.97 -10.99 27.63
N ASP A 101 -1.43 -10.18 28.54
CA ASP A 101 -1.15 -8.76 28.28
C ASP A 101 0.35 -8.53 28.04
N LYS A 102 0.72 -8.56 26.76
CA LYS A 102 2.12 -8.43 26.32
C LYS A 102 2.54 -6.99 26.04
N ARG A 103 1.59 -6.05 25.94
CA ARG A 103 1.82 -4.62 25.62
C ARG A 103 2.72 -4.40 24.39
N CYS A 104 2.21 -4.79 23.22
CA CYS A 104 2.88 -4.63 21.93
C CYS A 104 2.42 -3.32 21.25
N GLY A 105 3.31 -2.67 20.49
CA GLY A 105 3.01 -1.41 19.78
C GLY A 105 3.13 -0.13 20.61
N GLU A 106 3.56 -0.24 21.88
CA GLU A 106 3.79 0.92 22.76
C GLU A 106 5.23 1.49 22.65
N GLU A 107 6.17 0.73 22.10
CA GLU A 107 7.58 1.14 21.87
C GLU A 107 8.04 0.79 20.45
N GLU A 108 9.16 1.39 20.02
CA GLU A 108 9.83 1.01 18.79
C GLU A 108 10.37 -0.42 18.85
N THR A 109 10.39 -1.08 17.69
CA THR A 109 10.92 -2.43 17.57
C THR A 109 12.34 -2.48 18.10
N ARG A 110 12.56 -3.46 18.98
CA ARG A 110 13.86 -3.72 19.57
C ARG A 110 14.78 -4.26 18.48
N MET A 111 15.97 -3.69 18.28
CA MET A 111 16.93 -4.18 17.27
C MET A 111 17.67 -5.43 17.75
N HIS A 112 16.91 -6.52 17.90
CA HIS A 112 17.39 -7.75 18.50
C HIS A 112 17.45 -8.88 17.48
N VAL A 113 18.33 -9.83 17.79
CA VAL A 113 18.35 -11.16 17.19
C VAL A 113 18.05 -12.19 18.27
N SER A 114 17.55 -13.35 17.87
CA SER A 114 17.43 -14.51 18.75
C SER A 114 17.83 -15.75 17.96
N THR A 115 18.70 -16.55 18.54
CA THR A 115 19.01 -17.91 18.06
C THR A 115 18.30 -18.92 18.97
N ASP A 116 18.21 -20.16 18.51
CA ASP A 116 17.60 -21.27 19.26
C ASP A 116 16.11 -21.05 19.61
N SER A 117 15.35 -20.34 18.75
CA SER A 117 13.93 -20.03 18.99
C SER A 117 13.01 -21.17 18.55
N TRP A 118 12.21 -21.72 19.46
CA TRP A 118 11.31 -22.88 19.22
C TRP A 118 10.02 -22.51 18.49
N VAL A 119 10.11 -21.74 17.41
CA VAL A 119 8.96 -21.19 16.66
C VAL A 119 8.03 -22.29 16.11
N GLY A 120 8.54 -23.50 15.84
CA GLY A 120 7.75 -24.63 15.37
C GLY A 120 6.54 -24.94 16.28
N GLY A 121 6.72 -24.84 17.60
CA GLY A 121 5.65 -25.04 18.59
C GLY A 121 4.66 -23.88 18.70
N TYR A 122 5.01 -22.70 18.18
CA TYR A 122 4.28 -21.43 18.34
C TYR A 122 3.94 -20.78 16.98
N ARG A 123 3.87 -21.58 15.91
CA ARG A 123 3.47 -21.11 14.56
C ARG A 123 2.13 -20.35 14.55
N PRO A 124 1.09 -20.72 15.35
CA PRO A 124 -0.13 -19.92 15.45
C PRO A 124 0.11 -18.50 15.97
N ASP A 125 0.87 -18.35 17.05
CA ASP A 125 1.24 -17.06 17.64
C ASP A 125 2.06 -16.22 16.67
N PHE A 126 3.01 -16.84 15.96
CA PHE A 126 3.82 -16.17 14.94
C PHE A 126 2.97 -15.59 13.80
N LYS A 127 2.01 -16.38 13.29
CA LYS A 127 1.06 -15.92 12.25
C LYS A 127 0.15 -14.81 12.76
N GLN A 128 -0.28 -14.90 14.02
CA GLN A 128 -1.12 -13.89 14.65
C GLN A 128 -0.37 -12.56 14.80
N MET A 129 0.90 -12.60 15.23
CA MET A 129 1.77 -11.41 15.29
C MET A 129 1.89 -10.69 13.94
N HIS A 130 2.14 -11.43 12.86
CA HIS A 130 2.23 -10.86 11.51
C HIS A 130 0.92 -10.26 11.00
N LYS A 131 -0.21 -10.75 11.51
CA LYS A 131 -1.52 -10.23 11.15
C LYS A 131 -1.85 -8.96 11.93
N ASP A 132 -1.55 -8.94 13.22
CA ASP A 132 -1.94 -7.84 14.10
C ASP A 132 -0.96 -6.66 14.00
N PHE A 133 0.33 -6.92 13.75
CA PHE A 133 1.39 -5.94 13.77
C PHE A 133 2.39 -6.12 12.60
N PRO A 134 1.95 -5.96 11.33
CA PRO A 134 2.77 -6.30 10.16
C PRO A 134 4.09 -5.52 10.06
N ASP A 135 4.13 -4.27 10.53
CA ASP A 135 5.31 -3.39 10.40
C ASP A 135 6.43 -3.73 11.39
N ILE A 136 6.10 -4.35 12.52
CA ILE A 136 7.05 -4.66 13.61
C ILE A 136 7.23 -6.18 13.82
N ALA A 137 6.52 -7.00 13.04
CA ALA A 137 6.57 -8.44 13.16
C ALA A 137 7.98 -8.98 12.86
N PRO A 138 8.57 -9.83 13.72
CA PRO A 138 9.92 -10.33 13.51
C PRO A 138 9.97 -11.35 12.37
N GLU A 139 11.12 -11.42 11.72
CA GLU A 139 11.39 -12.38 10.65
C GLU A 139 11.90 -13.71 11.22
N ASP A 140 11.36 -14.82 10.72
CA ASP A 140 11.93 -16.17 10.90
C ASP A 140 12.89 -16.44 9.73
N LEU A 141 14.19 -16.48 10.02
CA LEU A 141 15.26 -16.70 9.04
C LEU A 141 15.52 -18.19 8.74
N GLY A 142 14.70 -19.08 9.31
CA GLY A 142 14.77 -20.52 9.12
C GLY A 142 15.62 -21.22 10.18
N SER A 143 15.81 -22.52 9.96
CA SER A 143 16.40 -23.43 10.94
C SER A 143 17.78 -23.00 11.43
N VAL A 144 18.06 -23.23 12.71
CA VAL A 144 19.41 -23.09 13.30
C VAL A 144 20.35 -24.23 12.92
N GLY A 145 19.94 -25.19 12.08
CA GLY A 145 20.77 -26.32 11.64
C GLY A 145 20.44 -27.67 12.31
N TYR A 146 19.65 -27.65 13.38
CA TYR A 146 19.09 -28.84 14.01
C TYR A 146 17.61 -28.66 14.36
N GLU A 147 16.95 -29.76 14.70
CA GLU A 147 15.59 -29.79 15.21
C GLU A 147 15.60 -30.27 16.67
N GLY A 148 14.67 -29.77 17.46
CA GLY A 148 14.46 -30.26 18.82
C GLY A 148 13.85 -31.65 18.78
N GLU A 149 14.46 -32.60 19.49
CA GLU A 149 13.97 -33.98 19.57
C GLU A 149 13.48 -34.30 20.97
N GLU A 150 12.32 -34.94 21.08
CA GLU A 150 11.78 -35.45 22.35
C GLU A 150 11.35 -36.90 22.18
N THR A 151 11.68 -37.77 23.14
CA THR A 151 11.31 -39.20 23.13
C THR A 151 11.73 -39.86 24.45
N MET A 152 11.77 -41.20 24.49
CA MET A 152 12.36 -41.97 25.57
C MET A 152 13.87 -42.14 25.37
N TYR A 153 14.58 -42.14 26.48
CA TYR A 153 16.02 -42.29 26.55
C TYR A 153 16.40 -43.37 27.58
N VAL A 154 17.53 -44.02 27.32
CA VAL A 154 18.17 -44.98 28.21
C VAL A 154 19.60 -44.52 28.46
N SER A 155 20.11 -44.62 29.69
CA SER A 155 21.49 -44.21 29.99
C SER A 155 22.52 -45.09 29.27
N GLU A 156 23.69 -44.53 28.97
CA GLU A 156 24.82 -45.27 28.38
C GLU A 156 25.15 -46.52 29.20
N ALA A 157 25.26 -46.38 30.52
CA ALA A 157 25.58 -47.49 31.41
C ALA A 157 24.59 -48.69 31.29
N VAL A 158 23.29 -48.42 31.12
CA VAL A 158 22.27 -49.46 30.94
C VAL A 158 22.33 -50.03 29.52
N PHE A 159 22.49 -49.17 28.51
CA PHE A 159 22.63 -49.59 27.12
C PHE A 159 23.85 -50.50 26.92
N ASP A 160 25.02 -50.09 27.40
CA ASP A 160 26.27 -50.84 27.27
C ASP A 160 26.23 -52.18 27.99
N ALA A 161 25.63 -52.22 29.19
CA ALA A 161 25.43 -53.48 29.91
C ALA A 161 24.54 -54.44 29.12
N ALA A 162 23.44 -53.95 28.54
CA ALA A 162 22.51 -54.76 27.76
C ALA A 162 23.12 -55.25 26.44
N TYR A 163 23.86 -54.37 25.75
CA TYR A 163 24.53 -54.69 24.50
C TYR A 163 25.68 -55.68 24.71
N SER A 164 26.54 -55.43 25.69
CA SER A 164 27.72 -56.27 25.95
C SER A 164 27.36 -57.66 26.49
N GLN A 165 26.34 -57.76 27.34
CA GLN A 165 25.98 -59.04 27.98
C GLN A 165 25.02 -59.89 27.15
N LYS A 166 24.13 -59.26 26.37
CA LYS A 166 23.02 -59.95 25.66
C LYS A 166 22.88 -59.57 24.19
N GLY A 167 23.67 -58.62 23.67
CA GLY A 167 23.51 -58.11 22.31
C GLY A 167 22.21 -57.34 22.10
N LEU A 168 21.58 -56.85 23.18
CA LEU A 168 20.32 -56.12 23.10
C LEU A 168 20.56 -54.66 22.76
N ILE A 169 19.93 -54.20 21.68
CA ILE A 169 20.02 -52.81 21.24
C ILE A 169 18.87 -52.04 21.88
N LEU A 170 19.11 -51.49 23.07
CA LEU A 170 18.10 -50.71 23.81
C LEU A 170 17.87 -49.31 23.23
N ALA A 171 18.69 -48.84 22.30
CA ALA A 171 18.43 -47.62 21.52
C ALA A 171 17.31 -47.79 20.46
N HIS A 172 16.61 -48.93 20.43
CA HIS A 172 15.55 -49.20 19.47
C HIS A 172 14.39 -49.95 20.14
N HIS A 173 13.14 -49.54 19.86
CA HIS A 173 11.94 -50.08 20.53
C HIS A 173 11.87 -51.63 20.53
N LYS A 174 12.29 -52.28 19.44
CA LYS A 174 12.34 -53.76 19.34
C LYS A 174 13.25 -54.43 20.38
N GLY A 175 14.25 -53.74 20.91
CA GLY A 175 15.13 -54.26 21.96
C GLY A 175 14.41 -54.53 23.29
N TYR A 176 13.24 -53.91 23.49
CA TYR A 176 12.42 -54.06 24.69
C TYR A 176 11.33 -55.11 24.57
N ASN A 177 11.15 -55.73 23.39
CA ASN A 177 10.09 -56.70 23.20
C ASN A 177 10.25 -57.87 24.19
N ARG A 178 9.22 -58.13 25.00
CA ARG A 178 9.25 -59.12 26.08
C ARG A 178 9.61 -60.52 25.58
N SER A 179 9.16 -60.87 24.38
CA SER A 179 9.33 -62.22 23.82
C SER A 179 10.79 -62.53 23.44
N HIS A 180 11.62 -61.51 23.18
CA HIS A 180 12.90 -61.70 22.49
C HIS A 180 14.15 -61.27 23.31
N GLY A 181 14.00 -60.50 24.40
CA GLY A 181 15.17 -59.86 25.03
C GLY A 181 15.27 -59.83 26.55
N ASN A 182 14.17 -59.99 27.32
CA ASN A 182 14.17 -59.80 28.77
C ASN A 182 14.95 -58.55 29.24
N ALA A 183 14.69 -57.39 28.62
CA ALA A 183 15.40 -56.15 28.88
C ALA A 183 15.31 -55.70 30.35
N GLN A 184 14.29 -56.16 31.09
CA GLN A 184 13.98 -55.75 32.46
C GLN A 184 15.12 -56.02 33.44
N MET A 185 15.98 -57.02 33.18
CA MET A 185 17.11 -57.34 34.05
C MET A 185 18.18 -56.22 34.15
N PHE A 186 18.19 -55.30 33.18
CA PHE A 186 19.15 -54.18 33.15
C PHE A 186 18.63 -52.93 33.86
N PHE A 187 17.35 -52.92 34.25
CA PHE A 187 16.69 -51.82 34.94
C PHE A 187 16.46 -52.16 36.42
N ASP A 188 16.19 -51.15 37.23
CA ASP A 188 15.72 -51.34 38.61
C ASP A 188 14.23 -51.72 38.60
N SER A 189 13.78 -52.43 39.64
CA SER A 189 12.35 -52.75 39.79
C SER A 189 11.53 -51.51 40.16
N VAL A 190 10.27 -51.46 39.73
CA VAL A 190 9.31 -50.42 40.18
C VAL A 190 9.14 -50.39 41.70
N THR A 191 9.39 -51.50 42.40
CA THR A 191 9.31 -51.60 43.86
C THR A 191 10.50 -50.96 44.58
N GLU A 192 11.59 -50.68 43.85
CA GLU A 192 12.79 -50.02 44.38
C GLU A 192 12.72 -48.48 44.30
N ILE A 193 11.66 -47.96 43.67
CA ILE A 193 11.38 -46.53 43.53
C ILE A 193 10.40 -46.11 44.63
N GLN A 194 10.75 -45.06 45.37
CA GLN A 194 9.89 -44.57 46.43
C GLN A 194 8.68 -43.84 45.84
N VAL A 195 7.47 -44.29 46.19
CA VAL A 195 6.22 -43.67 45.72
C VAL A 195 6.04 -42.22 46.19
N SER A 196 6.77 -41.78 47.21
CA SER A 196 6.81 -40.38 47.67
C SER A 196 7.34 -39.40 46.61
N ASP A 197 8.16 -39.92 45.70
CA ASP A 197 8.83 -39.17 44.63
C ASP A 197 7.95 -39.14 43.35
N LEU A 198 6.81 -39.84 43.39
CA LEU A 198 5.85 -39.94 42.30
C LEU A 198 4.55 -39.20 42.64
N LYS A 199 3.92 -38.71 41.59
CA LYS A 199 2.57 -38.15 41.62
C LYS A 199 1.56 -39.29 41.54
N LEU A 200 0.45 -39.16 42.28
CA LEU A 200 -0.69 -40.07 42.10
C LEU A 200 -1.24 -39.96 40.69
N CYS A 201 -1.68 -41.08 40.12
CA CYS A 201 -2.28 -41.07 38.79
C CYS A 201 -3.47 -40.11 38.67
N VAL A 202 -4.27 -40.00 39.74
CA VAL A 202 -5.44 -39.11 39.82
C VAL A 202 -5.09 -37.62 39.70
N ASP A 203 -3.85 -37.26 40.04
CA ASP A 203 -3.34 -35.88 39.99
C ASP A 203 -2.55 -35.59 38.70
N SER A 204 -2.51 -36.54 37.76
CA SER A 204 -1.71 -36.46 36.52
C SER A 204 -2.59 -36.60 35.26
N GLU A 205 -1.99 -36.45 34.08
CA GLU A 205 -2.62 -36.68 32.78
C GLU A 205 -3.10 -38.13 32.58
N LEU A 206 -2.71 -39.08 33.44
CA LEU A 206 -3.28 -40.43 33.49
C LEU A 206 -4.77 -40.41 33.91
N ASN A 207 -5.23 -39.36 34.56
CA ASN A 207 -6.64 -39.14 34.92
C ASN A 207 -7.39 -38.25 33.91
N ASN A 208 -6.82 -38.02 32.71
CA ASN A 208 -7.43 -37.17 31.68
C ASN A 208 -8.13 -37.98 30.59
N PRO A 209 -9.48 -37.97 30.51
CA PRO A 209 -10.22 -38.70 29.47
C PRO A 209 -9.85 -38.32 28.04
N SER A 210 -9.49 -37.05 27.79
CA SER A 210 -9.09 -36.59 26.46
C SER A 210 -7.79 -37.24 25.97
N ARG A 211 -6.99 -37.82 26.88
CA ARG A 211 -5.77 -38.59 26.57
C ARG A 211 -6.04 -40.10 26.56
N MET A 212 -6.83 -40.57 27.51
CA MET A 212 -7.04 -42.00 27.75
C MET A 212 -8.06 -42.63 26.79
N GLU A 213 -9.06 -41.88 26.32
CA GLU A 213 -10.01 -42.38 25.31
C GLU A 213 -9.33 -42.69 23.97
N PRO A 214 -8.50 -41.78 23.39
CA PRO A 214 -7.71 -42.13 22.21
C PRO A 214 -6.72 -43.26 22.48
N TYR A 215 -6.09 -43.31 23.67
CA TYR A 215 -5.22 -44.44 24.04
C TYR A 215 -5.97 -45.77 23.91
N ALA A 216 -7.09 -45.93 24.61
CA ALA A 216 -7.86 -47.18 24.60
C ALA A 216 -8.34 -47.54 23.18
N ARG A 217 -8.79 -46.52 22.42
CA ARG A 217 -9.26 -46.69 21.05
C ARG A 217 -8.18 -47.19 20.08
N PHE A 218 -7.00 -46.58 20.08
CA PHE A 218 -5.96 -46.86 19.09
C PHE A 218 -4.98 -47.96 19.48
N SER A 219 -4.81 -48.19 20.79
CA SER A 219 -4.00 -49.30 21.30
C SER A 219 -4.79 -50.61 21.38
N GLY A 220 -6.11 -50.54 21.57
CA GLY A 220 -6.96 -51.71 21.84
C GLY A 220 -6.84 -52.26 23.27
N ASP A 221 -6.03 -51.64 24.14
CA ASP A 221 -5.84 -52.07 25.53
C ASP A 221 -6.95 -51.53 26.45
N SER A 222 -8.10 -52.19 26.43
CA SER A 222 -9.22 -51.88 27.31
C SER A 222 -8.94 -52.18 28.78
N GLU A 223 -8.00 -53.07 29.09
CA GLU A 223 -7.64 -53.42 30.47
C GLU A 223 -6.72 -52.40 31.12
N GLY A 224 -6.06 -51.55 30.32
CA GLY A 224 -5.16 -50.49 30.79
C GLY A 224 -5.89 -49.22 31.20
N VAL A 225 -7.21 -49.22 31.11
CA VAL A 225 -8.08 -48.11 31.47
C VAL A 225 -9.24 -48.58 32.34
N VAL A 226 -9.86 -47.65 33.05
CA VAL A 226 -11.06 -47.85 33.86
C VAL A 226 -12.02 -46.68 33.70
N SER A 227 -13.31 -46.89 33.98
CA SER A 227 -14.28 -45.80 34.03
C SER A 227 -14.07 -44.96 35.29
N GLY A 228 -13.60 -43.72 35.11
CA GLY A 228 -13.50 -42.70 36.15
C GLY A 228 -14.75 -41.82 36.21
N ALA A 229 -14.78 -40.88 37.16
CA ALA A 229 -15.94 -39.99 37.37
C ALA A 229 -16.24 -39.07 36.17
N ALA A 230 -15.21 -38.68 35.41
CA ALA A 230 -15.30 -37.76 34.28
C ALA A 230 -15.17 -38.41 32.90
N GLY A 231 -14.98 -39.74 32.84
CA GLY A 231 -14.73 -40.48 31.60
C GLY A 231 -13.73 -41.62 31.78
N VAL A 232 -13.19 -42.14 30.69
CA VAL A 232 -12.18 -43.22 30.71
C VAL A 232 -10.85 -42.67 31.24
N VAL A 233 -10.24 -43.34 32.20
CA VAL A 233 -8.95 -42.94 32.81
C VAL A 233 -7.99 -44.12 32.88
N ALA A 234 -6.69 -43.90 33.09
CA ALA A 234 -5.71 -44.98 33.16
C ALA A 234 -5.94 -45.87 34.39
N LYS A 235 -5.73 -47.19 34.23
CA LYS A 235 -5.74 -48.15 35.34
C LYS A 235 -4.35 -48.25 35.96
N CYS A 236 -4.15 -47.57 37.09
CA CYS A 236 -2.86 -47.61 37.79
C CYS A 236 -2.79 -48.68 38.89
N SER A 237 -1.67 -49.40 38.95
CA SER A 237 -1.28 -50.25 40.07
C SER A 237 -0.81 -49.38 41.24
N ASP A 238 -1.28 -49.70 42.44
CA ASP A 238 -0.94 -49.02 43.70
C ASP A 238 -1.20 -47.49 43.70
N GLY A 239 -1.93 -46.97 42.71
CA GLY A 239 -2.26 -45.55 42.53
C GLY A 239 -1.19 -44.69 41.83
N TYR A 240 -0.02 -45.24 41.51
CA TYR A 240 1.13 -44.46 40.98
C TYR A 240 1.63 -44.92 39.62
N TRP A 241 1.58 -46.22 39.34
CA TRP A 241 2.19 -46.81 38.15
C TRP A 241 1.14 -47.26 37.16
N TRP A 242 1.29 -46.91 35.89
CA TRP A 242 0.52 -47.54 34.83
C TRP A 242 1.34 -48.66 34.17
N PRO A 243 1.02 -49.96 34.40
CA PRO A 243 1.72 -51.06 33.77
C PRO A 243 1.16 -51.37 32.37
N SER A 244 2.05 -51.55 31.40
CA SER A 244 1.71 -51.96 30.04
C SER A 244 1.20 -53.41 30.01
N PRO A 245 0.45 -53.82 28.95
CA PRO A 245 -0.03 -55.20 28.82
C PRO A 245 1.09 -56.25 28.91
N ALA A 246 2.30 -55.91 28.46
CA ALA A 246 3.44 -56.80 28.47
C ALA A 246 3.92 -57.18 29.88
N CYS A 247 3.61 -56.43 30.94
CA CYS A 247 4.05 -56.75 32.31
C CYS A 247 2.96 -56.56 33.38
N ARG A 248 1.72 -56.29 33.00
CA ARG A 248 0.62 -56.02 33.96
C ARG A 248 0.31 -57.18 34.92
N ASP A 249 0.57 -58.41 34.50
CA ASP A 249 0.41 -59.60 35.36
C ASP A 249 1.50 -59.70 36.45
N ASP A 250 2.64 -59.03 36.26
CA ASP A 250 3.75 -58.97 37.21
C ASP A 250 4.37 -57.56 37.19
N VAL A 251 3.70 -56.64 37.89
CA VAL A 251 4.06 -55.21 37.91
C VAL A 251 5.49 -54.99 38.44
N ALA A 252 5.94 -55.83 39.39
CA ALA A 252 7.31 -55.76 39.91
C ALA A 252 8.37 -56.06 38.83
N GLY A 253 8.02 -56.87 37.82
CA GLY A 253 8.87 -57.18 36.67
C GLY A 253 8.82 -56.16 35.53
N CYS A 254 8.11 -55.03 35.67
CA CYS A 254 8.09 -53.96 34.69
C CYS A 254 9.36 -53.08 34.73
N ILE A 255 9.76 -52.54 33.59
CA ILE A 255 10.76 -51.48 33.49
C ILE A 255 10.11 -50.16 33.91
N PRO A 256 10.62 -49.48 34.94
CA PRO A 256 10.14 -48.14 35.29
C PRO A 256 10.47 -47.15 34.17
N LEU A 257 9.43 -46.46 33.69
CA LEU A 257 9.51 -45.35 32.74
C LEU A 257 9.06 -44.06 33.44
N ILE A 258 9.98 -43.12 33.65
CA ILE A 258 9.75 -41.88 34.36
C ILE A 258 9.48 -40.72 33.40
N THR A 259 8.39 -39.98 33.63
CA THR A 259 8.10 -38.68 33.00
C THR A 259 7.84 -37.62 34.06
N GLY A 260 7.88 -36.33 33.71
CA GLY A 260 7.73 -35.21 34.65
C GLY A 260 6.48 -34.36 34.45
N GLY A 261 6.40 -33.26 35.20
CA GLY A 261 5.31 -32.28 35.15
C GLY A 261 3.96 -32.86 35.58
N ASN A 262 2.97 -32.78 34.69
CA ASN A 262 1.69 -33.49 34.88
C ASN A 262 1.64 -34.82 34.10
N GLY A 263 2.72 -35.20 33.41
CA GLY A 263 2.76 -36.37 32.56
C GLY A 263 3.11 -36.03 31.11
N TRP A 264 4.35 -35.58 30.87
CA TRP A 264 4.77 -35.24 29.51
C TRP A 264 4.64 -36.45 28.58
N ARG A 265 3.92 -36.22 27.47
CA ARG A 265 3.67 -37.19 26.40
C ARG A 265 3.09 -38.54 26.86
N ILE A 266 2.36 -38.58 27.97
CA ILE A 266 1.86 -39.84 28.57
C ILE A 266 1.09 -40.73 27.60
N GLN A 267 0.21 -40.15 26.77
CA GLN A 267 -0.54 -40.90 25.77
C GLN A 267 0.39 -41.62 24.76
N ALA A 268 1.47 -40.97 24.32
CA ALA A 268 2.43 -41.56 23.40
C ALA A 268 3.26 -42.65 24.10
N LEU A 269 3.77 -42.38 25.31
CA LEU A 269 4.53 -43.34 26.11
C LEU A 269 3.74 -44.64 26.33
N MET A 270 2.45 -44.53 26.68
CA MET A 270 1.57 -45.69 26.86
C MET A 270 1.32 -46.42 25.53
N GLN A 271 1.04 -45.70 24.44
CA GLN A 271 0.81 -46.32 23.13
C GLN A 271 2.06 -47.01 22.60
N TRP A 272 3.26 -46.46 22.80
CA TRP A 272 4.51 -47.10 22.44
C TRP A 272 4.73 -48.39 23.24
N ALA A 273 4.50 -48.33 24.56
CA ALA A 273 4.63 -49.51 25.41
C ALA A 273 3.72 -50.66 24.93
N THR A 274 2.47 -50.34 24.61
CA THR A 274 1.48 -51.31 24.15
C THR A 274 1.73 -51.80 22.73
N ALA A 275 2.02 -50.90 21.79
CA ALA A 275 2.15 -51.25 20.38
C ALA A 275 3.40 -52.07 20.06
N TYR A 276 4.45 -51.94 20.87
CA TYR A 276 5.73 -52.61 20.65
C TYR A 276 6.03 -53.70 21.69
N ASP A 277 5.04 -54.09 22.49
CA ASP A 277 5.15 -55.14 23.51
C ASP A 277 6.30 -54.89 24.49
N MET A 278 6.42 -53.64 24.93
CA MET A 278 7.46 -53.21 25.86
C MET A 278 6.93 -53.37 27.30
N PRO A 279 7.62 -54.11 28.18
CA PRO A 279 7.21 -54.36 29.56
C PRO A 279 7.53 -53.14 30.43
N LEU A 280 6.80 -52.04 30.25
CA LEU A 280 7.02 -50.75 30.93
C LEU A 280 5.94 -50.47 31.97
N ALA A 281 6.33 -49.82 33.06
CA ALA A 281 5.43 -49.16 34.00
C ALA A 281 5.68 -47.65 33.95
N VAL A 282 4.68 -46.88 33.51
CA VAL A 282 4.78 -45.41 33.40
C VAL A 282 4.47 -44.78 34.75
N GLY A 283 5.42 -43.97 35.25
CA GLY A 283 5.28 -43.19 36.47
C GLY A 283 5.54 -41.70 36.21
N VAL A 284 4.84 -40.83 36.93
CA VAL A 284 5.01 -39.37 36.83
C VAL A 284 5.74 -38.88 38.07
N ALA A 285 6.91 -38.29 37.92
CA ALA A 285 7.64 -37.68 39.01
C ALA A 285 6.84 -36.53 39.65
N LYS A 286 6.94 -36.39 40.96
CA LYS A 286 6.13 -35.44 41.75
C LYS A 286 6.52 -33.99 41.50
N ALA A 287 7.82 -33.70 41.46
CA ALA A 287 8.37 -32.40 41.12
C ALA A 287 9.60 -32.52 40.21
N TRP A 288 10.09 -31.38 39.70
CA TRP A 288 11.30 -31.34 38.85
C TRP A 288 12.52 -31.93 39.54
N GLY A 289 12.74 -31.63 40.84
CA GLY A 289 13.86 -32.20 41.59
C GLY A 289 13.79 -33.72 41.70
N ASP A 290 12.60 -34.26 41.95
CA ASP A 290 12.38 -35.72 42.04
C ASP A 290 12.61 -36.38 40.68
N TYR A 291 12.15 -35.75 39.60
CA TYR A 291 12.37 -36.20 38.23
C TYR A 291 13.87 -36.33 37.91
N VAL A 292 14.65 -35.28 38.19
CA VAL A 292 16.10 -35.28 37.97
C VAL A 292 16.80 -36.34 38.84
N ASN A 293 16.43 -36.43 40.11
CA ASN A 293 17.03 -37.37 41.07
C ASN A 293 16.74 -38.82 40.69
N LEU A 294 15.50 -39.17 40.35
CA LEU A 294 15.13 -40.53 39.96
C LEU A 294 15.92 -41.00 38.75
N ILE A 295 16.02 -40.16 37.72
CA ILE A 295 16.74 -40.50 36.49
C ILE A 295 18.24 -40.63 36.75
N SER A 296 18.82 -39.74 37.56
CA SER A 296 20.26 -39.72 37.81
C SER A 296 20.73 -40.80 38.79
N SER A 297 19.83 -41.34 39.63
CA SER A 297 20.19 -42.30 40.69
C SER A 297 19.70 -43.73 40.46
N LYS A 298 18.78 -43.94 39.51
CA LYS A 298 18.17 -45.25 39.24
C LYS A 298 18.36 -45.67 37.78
N ARG A 299 18.39 -46.97 37.53
CA ARG A 299 18.39 -47.54 36.17
C ARG A 299 16.96 -47.59 35.67
N VAL A 300 16.51 -46.47 35.11
CA VAL A 300 15.14 -46.30 34.58
C VAL A 300 15.18 -45.92 33.11
N LEU A 301 14.05 -46.16 32.43
CA LEU A 301 13.77 -45.49 31.17
C LEU A 301 13.16 -44.12 31.48
N PHE A 302 13.41 -43.10 30.66
CA PHE A 302 12.87 -41.78 30.94
C PHE A 302 12.52 -41.01 29.68
N TYR A 303 11.52 -40.14 29.78
CA TYR A 303 11.18 -39.20 28.73
C TYR A 303 12.10 -37.98 28.81
N TRP A 304 12.72 -37.53 27.73
CA TRP A 304 13.54 -36.30 27.73
C TRP A 304 13.51 -35.61 26.36
N TRP A 305 14.13 -34.43 26.29
CA TRP A 305 14.28 -33.64 25.08
C TRP A 305 15.72 -33.18 24.91
N VAL A 306 16.11 -32.93 23.67
CA VAL A 306 17.42 -32.40 23.30
C VAL A 306 17.25 -31.24 22.31
N PRO A 307 18.13 -30.22 22.35
CA PRO A 307 19.29 -30.08 23.23
C PRO A 307 18.93 -29.70 24.67
N ASP A 308 19.57 -30.35 25.64
CA ASP A 308 19.41 -30.08 27.07
C ASP A 308 20.61 -30.65 27.83
N SER A 309 21.05 -30.00 28.91
CA SER A 309 22.23 -30.40 29.67
C SER A 309 21.91 -31.26 30.90
N THR A 310 20.64 -31.45 31.27
CA THR A 310 20.24 -32.03 32.56
C THR A 310 20.78 -33.44 32.76
N PHE A 311 20.69 -34.30 31.74
CA PHE A 311 21.14 -35.70 31.80
C PHE A 311 22.33 -35.98 30.87
N ILE A 312 22.96 -34.94 30.34
CA ILE A 312 23.94 -35.09 29.26
C ILE A 312 25.19 -35.87 29.69
N GLN A 313 25.56 -35.78 30.97
CA GLN A 313 26.69 -36.55 31.55
C GLN A 313 26.42 -38.06 31.59
N MET A 314 25.15 -38.47 31.53
CA MET A 314 24.78 -39.89 31.45
C MET A 314 24.89 -40.46 30.03
N GLN A 315 25.25 -39.61 29.06
CA GLN A 315 25.33 -39.89 27.62
C GLN A 315 24.17 -40.75 27.10
N PRO A 316 22.93 -40.34 27.36
CA PRO A 316 21.79 -41.22 27.13
C PRO A 316 21.55 -41.47 25.65
N HIS A 317 21.19 -42.71 25.31
CA HIS A 317 20.81 -43.10 23.97
C HIS A 317 19.31 -42.93 23.75
N GLN A 318 18.97 -42.33 22.61
CA GLN A 318 17.60 -42.19 22.14
C GLN A 318 16.99 -43.55 21.81
N VAL A 319 15.75 -43.80 22.23
CA VAL A 319 14.98 -44.97 21.77
C VAL A 319 14.26 -44.60 20.47
N HIS A 320 14.68 -45.22 19.36
CA HIS A 320 14.11 -44.97 18.05
C HIS A 320 12.79 -45.73 17.80
N PHE A 321 11.81 -45.00 17.26
CA PHE A 321 10.51 -45.48 16.83
C PHE A 321 10.30 -45.31 15.32
N PRO A 322 9.31 -45.98 14.71
CA PRO A 322 8.96 -45.75 13.31
C PRO A 322 8.67 -44.28 13.03
N ARG A 323 9.03 -43.81 11.83
CA ARG A 323 8.94 -42.40 11.42
C ARG A 323 7.57 -41.78 11.70
N HIS A 324 7.58 -40.56 12.24
CA HIS A 324 6.41 -39.76 12.54
C HIS A 324 5.38 -39.73 11.39
N ASN A 325 4.11 -40.02 11.72
CA ASN A 325 2.98 -39.88 10.81
C ASN A 325 2.03 -38.78 11.31
N PRO A 326 2.03 -37.59 10.70
CA PRO A 326 1.25 -36.46 11.21
C PRO A 326 -0.27 -36.69 11.13
N LYS A 327 -0.74 -37.50 10.18
CA LYS A 327 -2.19 -37.78 10.01
C LYS A 327 -2.72 -38.67 11.13
N GLU A 328 -1.96 -39.70 11.49
CA GLU A 328 -2.26 -40.59 12.63
C GLU A 328 -2.20 -39.80 13.94
N TRP A 329 -1.15 -39.00 14.11
CA TRP A 329 -0.98 -38.16 15.29
C TRP A 329 -2.13 -37.17 15.48
N ALA A 330 -2.64 -36.56 14.41
CA ALA A 330 -3.79 -35.66 14.49
C ALA A 330 -5.08 -36.36 14.99
N LEU A 331 -5.23 -37.65 14.72
CA LEU A 331 -6.39 -38.45 15.15
C LEU A 331 -6.24 -39.02 16.57
N GLY A 332 -5.03 -38.98 17.15
CA GLY A 332 -4.75 -39.56 18.46
C GLY A 332 -4.06 -40.93 18.42
N ASP A 333 -3.70 -41.44 17.23
CA ASP A 333 -2.79 -42.57 17.07
C ASP A 333 -1.34 -42.06 17.16
N LYS A 334 -0.64 -42.47 18.22
CA LYS A 334 0.67 -41.96 18.64
C LYS A 334 1.75 -43.04 18.59
N LYS A 335 1.54 -44.13 17.85
CA LYS A 335 2.48 -45.27 17.80
C LYS A 335 3.81 -44.93 17.10
N THR A 336 3.80 -44.01 16.13
CA THR A 336 5.02 -43.53 15.47
C THR A 336 5.78 -42.52 16.34
N SER A 337 6.99 -42.13 15.94
CA SER A 337 7.80 -41.13 16.66
C SER A 337 7.09 -39.77 16.77
N LEU A 338 7.52 -38.95 17.72
CA LEU A 338 7.10 -37.55 17.82
C LEU A 338 7.52 -36.75 16.58
N ALA A 339 6.80 -35.67 16.33
CA ALA A 339 7.27 -34.65 15.40
C ALA A 339 8.47 -33.94 16.04
N THR A 340 9.50 -33.71 15.25
CA THR A 340 10.60 -32.84 15.64
C THR A 340 10.12 -31.39 15.70
N SER A 341 10.79 -30.58 16.53
CA SER A 341 10.46 -29.17 16.69
C SER A 341 11.42 -28.30 15.88
N ASP A 342 10.88 -27.50 14.97
CA ASP A 342 11.67 -26.50 14.25
C ASP A 342 12.23 -25.48 15.25
N ILE A 343 13.55 -25.36 15.25
CA ILE A 343 14.29 -24.34 16.01
C ILE A 343 14.89 -23.37 14.99
N SER A 344 14.57 -22.10 15.13
CA SER A 344 14.85 -21.05 14.14
C SER A 344 15.75 -19.94 14.66
N ASN A 345 16.47 -19.30 13.74
CA ASN A 345 17.04 -17.97 13.93
C ASN A 345 15.97 -16.93 13.64
N MET A 346 15.81 -15.95 14.53
CA MET A 346 14.86 -14.85 14.39
C MET A 346 15.55 -13.50 14.47
N VAL A 347 15.02 -12.52 13.76
CA VAL A 347 15.49 -11.13 13.81
C VAL A 347 14.33 -10.15 13.81
N SER A 348 14.53 -9.00 14.41
CA SER A 348 13.58 -7.90 14.32
C SER A 348 13.53 -7.29 12.92
N ALA A 349 12.34 -6.86 12.47
CA ALA A 349 12.11 -6.35 11.11
C ALA A 349 13.07 -5.21 10.71
N ASP A 350 13.34 -4.28 11.63
CA ASP A 350 14.21 -3.13 11.39
C ASP A 350 15.65 -3.49 11.01
N LEU A 351 16.13 -4.69 11.38
CA LEU A 351 17.49 -5.11 11.10
C LEU A 351 17.75 -5.27 9.60
N ALA A 352 16.71 -5.51 8.78
CA ALA A 352 16.84 -5.52 7.33
C ALA A 352 17.36 -4.18 6.78
N ALA A 353 16.88 -3.05 7.33
CA ALA A 353 17.30 -1.72 6.93
C ALA A 353 18.53 -1.23 7.72
N LYS A 354 18.58 -1.48 9.03
CA LYS A 354 19.57 -0.88 9.94
C LYS A 354 20.87 -1.69 10.06
N ALA A 355 20.83 -3.01 9.94
CA ALA A 355 22.01 -3.87 10.02
C ALA A 355 21.89 -5.08 9.07
N PRO A 356 21.84 -4.86 7.74
CA PRO A 356 21.63 -5.92 6.76
C PRO A 356 22.70 -7.02 6.84
N LYS A 357 23.95 -6.68 7.23
CA LYS A 357 25.01 -7.67 7.48
C LYS A 357 24.67 -8.60 8.64
N VAL A 358 24.16 -8.08 9.75
CA VAL A 358 23.76 -8.90 10.91
C VAL A 358 22.59 -9.81 10.55
N ARG A 359 21.56 -9.27 9.86
CA ARG A 359 20.45 -10.07 9.33
C ARG A 359 20.95 -11.20 8.42
N SER A 360 21.83 -10.88 7.47
CA SER A 360 22.38 -11.87 6.55
C SER A 360 23.22 -12.93 7.27
N PHE A 361 24.04 -12.52 8.25
CA PHE A 361 24.82 -13.42 9.08
C PHE A 361 23.91 -14.41 9.82
N MET A 362 22.89 -13.91 10.53
CA MET A 362 21.92 -14.73 11.25
C MET A 362 21.18 -15.71 10.33
N SER A 363 20.92 -15.32 9.07
CA SER A 363 20.29 -16.22 8.09
C SER A 363 21.17 -17.41 7.72
N SER A 364 22.49 -17.32 7.91
CA SER A 364 23.47 -18.36 7.61
C SER A 364 23.95 -19.15 8.83
N VAL A 365 23.70 -18.66 10.05
CA VAL A 365 24.12 -19.34 11.30
C VAL A 365 23.48 -20.72 11.40
N ARG A 366 24.30 -21.78 11.44
CA ARG A 366 23.83 -23.17 11.53
C ARG A 366 24.72 -23.98 12.47
N PHE A 367 24.13 -24.80 13.33
CA PHE A 367 24.84 -25.68 14.26
C PHE A 367 24.41 -27.13 14.05
N SER A 368 25.32 -28.08 14.32
CA SER A 368 24.95 -29.49 14.44
C SER A 368 24.45 -29.78 15.86
N LEU A 369 23.38 -30.57 16.00
CA LEU A 369 22.87 -30.98 17.32
C LEU A 369 23.96 -31.64 18.17
N LEU A 370 24.81 -32.48 17.54
CA LEU A 370 25.89 -33.17 18.23
C LEU A 370 26.96 -32.20 18.77
N GLU A 371 27.27 -31.15 18.03
CA GLU A 371 28.22 -30.11 18.47
C GLU A 371 27.65 -29.30 19.63
N VAL A 372 26.36 -28.94 19.55
CA VAL A 372 25.67 -28.24 20.64
C VAL A 372 25.65 -29.11 21.90
N GLN A 373 25.38 -30.40 21.76
CA GLN A 373 25.40 -31.34 22.89
C GLN A 373 26.80 -31.50 23.49
N ASP A 374 27.86 -31.61 22.68
CA ASP A 374 29.23 -31.68 23.22
C ASP A 374 29.60 -30.42 24.00
N MET A 375 29.25 -29.24 23.48
CA MET A 375 29.45 -27.98 24.20
C MET A 375 28.65 -27.91 25.51
N LEU A 376 27.38 -28.36 25.50
CA LEU A 376 26.57 -28.45 26.71
C LEU A 376 27.13 -29.44 27.74
N LEU A 377 27.77 -30.52 27.30
CA LEU A 377 28.47 -31.45 28.18
C LEU A 377 29.64 -30.74 28.87
N GLN A 378 30.45 -29.98 28.14
CA GLN A 378 31.55 -29.18 28.72
C GLN A 378 31.06 -28.16 29.75
N ILE A 379 29.91 -27.52 29.49
CA ILE A 379 29.26 -26.60 30.45
C ILE A 379 28.80 -27.36 31.70
N SER A 380 28.18 -28.53 31.53
CA SER A 380 27.73 -29.35 32.65
C SER A 380 28.89 -29.77 33.58
N MET A 381 30.12 -29.85 33.04
CA MET A 381 31.34 -30.16 33.77
C MET A 381 31.97 -28.94 34.48
N GLY A 382 31.33 -27.76 34.41
CA GLY A 382 31.73 -26.55 35.13
C GLY A 382 32.38 -25.46 34.27
N SER A 383 32.43 -25.63 32.95
CA SER A 383 32.93 -24.57 32.03
C SER A 383 31.89 -23.45 31.88
N SER A 384 32.33 -22.21 31.65
CA SER A 384 31.42 -21.11 31.36
C SER A 384 30.92 -21.15 29.91
N ASN A 385 29.74 -20.57 29.63
CA ASN A 385 29.22 -20.45 28.26
C ASN A 385 30.21 -19.71 27.34
N TYR A 386 30.85 -18.66 27.85
CA TYR A 386 31.82 -17.86 27.09
C TYR A 386 33.05 -18.67 26.71
N ASP A 387 33.65 -19.41 27.64
CA ASP A 387 34.87 -20.18 27.37
C ASP A 387 34.60 -21.28 26.34
N VAL A 388 33.47 -21.97 26.46
CA VAL A 388 33.07 -23.04 25.54
C VAL A 388 32.74 -22.48 24.16
N ALA A 389 31.96 -21.39 24.09
CA ALA A 389 31.64 -20.72 22.83
C ALA A 389 32.91 -20.20 22.14
N CYS A 390 33.81 -19.56 22.89
CA CYS A 390 35.05 -19.02 22.36
C CYS A 390 35.97 -20.13 21.83
N LYS A 391 36.12 -21.22 22.59
CA LYS A 391 36.88 -22.39 22.16
C LYS A 391 36.31 -22.98 20.88
N TRP A 392 34.99 -23.15 20.79
CA TRP A 392 34.35 -23.67 19.58
C TRP A 392 34.61 -22.76 18.38
N ILE A 393 34.53 -21.45 18.54
CA ILE A 393 34.82 -20.47 17.47
C ILE A 393 36.26 -20.62 17.00
N GLN A 394 37.24 -20.70 17.91
CA GLN A 394 38.65 -20.87 17.55
C GLN A 394 38.90 -22.18 16.80
N ASP A 395 38.25 -23.26 17.23
CA ASP A 395 38.45 -24.60 16.66
C ASP A 395 37.72 -24.79 15.31
N ASN A 396 36.72 -23.95 14.99
CA ASN A 396 35.81 -24.14 13.85
C ASN A 396 35.74 -22.96 12.87
N GLU A 397 36.84 -22.23 12.68
CA GLU A 397 36.92 -21.09 11.73
C GLU A 397 36.36 -21.41 10.36
N ALA A 398 36.73 -22.57 9.79
CA ALA A 398 36.28 -22.98 8.46
C ALA A 398 34.76 -23.16 8.34
N ILE A 399 34.04 -23.36 9.45
CA ILE A 399 32.57 -23.51 9.47
C ILE A 399 31.93 -22.12 9.53
N TRP A 400 32.22 -21.34 10.57
CA TRP A 400 31.54 -20.07 10.77
C TRP A 400 32.00 -18.98 9.80
N SER A 401 33.19 -19.08 9.19
CA SER A 401 33.64 -18.15 8.16
C SER A 401 32.72 -18.17 6.94
N GLN A 402 32.02 -19.28 6.69
CA GLN A 402 31.03 -19.41 5.62
C GLN A 402 29.72 -18.66 5.94
N TRP A 403 29.46 -18.37 7.22
CA TRP A 403 28.28 -17.62 7.64
C TRP A 403 28.48 -16.12 7.50
N VAL A 404 29.75 -15.67 7.48
CA VAL A 404 30.10 -14.26 7.31
C VAL A 404 29.62 -13.79 5.94
N PRO A 405 28.70 -12.82 5.88
CA PRO A 405 28.20 -12.30 4.63
C PRO A 405 29.34 -11.69 3.84
N VAL A 406 29.42 -12.00 2.55
CA VAL A 406 30.32 -11.26 1.65
C VAL A 406 29.79 -9.83 1.55
N ASP A 407 30.62 -8.84 1.84
CA ASP A 407 30.24 -7.42 1.89
C ASP A 407 29.62 -6.88 0.60
N THR A 408 29.82 -7.58 -0.50
CA THR A 408 29.33 -7.27 -1.85
C THR A 408 28.14 -8.12 -2.28
N ASN A 409 27.62 -9.03 -1.44
CA ASN A 409 26.35 -9.73 -1.63
C ASN A 409 25.21 -8.86 -1.07
N CYS A 410 24.79 -7.87 -1.85
CA CYS A 410 23.73 -6.96 -1.44
C CYS A 410 22.38 -7.69 -1.39
N GLN A 411 21.45 -7.17 -0.59
CA GLN A 411 20.08 -7.67 -0.51
C GLN A 411 19.16 -6.81 -1.37
N GLU A 412 17.95 -7.31 -1.61
CA GLU A 412 16.91 -6.55 -2.30
C GLU A 412 16.65 -5.21 -1.57
N GLY A 413 16.56 -4.12 -2.33
CA GLY A 413 16.49 -2.74 -1.80
C GLY A 413 17.85 -2.05 -1.59
N PHE A 414 18.95 -2.82 -1.61
CA PHE A 414 20.33 -2.32 -1.60
C PHE A 414 21.03 -2.54 -2.94
N GLY A 415 22.17 -1.87 -3.14
CA GLY A 415 23.05 -2.07 -4.27
C GLY A 415 24.52 -1.89 -3.94
N MET A 416 25.37 -2.54 -4.73
CA MET A 416 26.83 -2.51 -4.59
C MET A 416 27.39 -1.09 -4.72
N VAL A 417 28.34 -0.74 -3.85
CA VAL A 417 29.05 0.55 -3.87
C VAL A 417 30.57 0.40 -3.76
N ASP A 418 31.28 1.35 -4.33
CA ASP A 418 32.72 1.52 -4.16
C ASP A 418 33.07 2.10 -2.76
N ALA A 419 34.37 2.27 -2.50
CA ALA A 419 34.87 2.80 -1.22
C ALA A 419 34.43 4.25 -0.93
N SER A 420 34.01 4.99 -1.95
CA SER A 420 33.47 6.34 -1.82
C SER A 420 31.93 6.37 -1.66
N GLY A 421 31.28 5.21 -1.71
CA GLY A 421 29.84 5.07 -1.57
C GLY A 421 29.04 5.27 -2.86
N HIS A 422 29.68 5.35 -4.03
CA HIS A 422 29.00 5.44 -5.32
C HIS A 422 28.59 4.05 -5.81
N PHE A 423 27.40 3.95 -6.43
CA PHE A 423 26.92 2.68 -6.98
C PHE A 423 27.78 2.22 -8.17
N VAL A 424 28.13 0.94 -8.16
CA VAL A 424 28.93 0.30 -9.20
C VAL A 424 28.17 -0.82 -9.90
N GLU A 425 28.48 -1.03 -11.18
CA GLU A 425 27.88 -2.11 -11.99
C GLU A 425 28.62 -3.44 -11.81
N ASN A 426 29.95 -3.39 -11.61
CA ASN A 426 30.77 -4.58 -11.45
C ASN A 426 31.12 -4.82 -9.97
N ARG A 427 31.05 -6.08 -9.56
CA ARG A 427 31.38 -6.47 -8.19
C ARG A 427 32.86 -6.31 -7.83
N SER A 428 33.76 -6.40 -8.80
CA SER A 428 35.21 -6.16 -8.59
C SER A 428 35.50 -4.78 -8.02
N ASP A 429 34.62 -3.82 -8.31
CA ASP A 429 34.76 -2.42 -7.91
C ASP A 429 33.97 -2.12 -6.62
N ALA A 430 33.22 -3.12 -6.14
CA ALA A 430 32.37 -3.01 -4.96
C ALA A 430 33.13 -3.41 -3.69
N VAL A 431 32.91 -2.66 -2.61
CA VAL A 431 33.45 -2.98 -1.28
C VAL A 431 32.36 -3.05 -0.21
N ALA A 432 31.14 -2.58 -0.50
CA ALA A 432 30.00 -2.59 0.42
C ALA A 432 28.67 -2.52 -0.34
N CYS A 433 27.57 -2.44 0.42
CA CYS A 433 26.21 -2.24 -0.09
C CYS A 433 25.58 -1.01 0.58
N ASN A 434 24.90 -0.17 -0.21
CA ASN A 434 24.10 0.96 0.28
C ASN A 434 22.66 0.88 -0.22
N ILE A 435 21.75 1.51 0.51
CA ILE A 435 20.32 1.59 0.18
C ILE A 435 20.14 2.29 -1.17
N CYS A 436 19.33 1.73 -2.06
CA CYS A 436 19.01 2.40 -3.32
C CYS A 436 18.24 3.69 -3.03
N SER A 437 18.84 4.82 -3.42
CA SER A 437 18.28 6.15 -3.24
C SER A 437 17.08 6.39 -4.18
N ALA A 438 16.26 7.40 -3.88
CA ALA A 438 15.18 7.82 -4.77
C ALA A 438 15.68 8.02 -6.22
N GLY A 439 14.86 7.64 -7.19
CA GLY A 439 15.22 7.59 -8.61
C GLY A 439 15.96 6.31 -9.04
N THR A 440 16.35 5.45 -8.10
CA THR A 440 16.97 4.15 -8.41
C THR A 440 16.13 3.00 -7.88
N TYR A 441 16.37 1.80 -8.40
CA TYR A 441 15.77 0.57 -7.92
C TYR A 441 16.81 -0.56 -7.85
N SER A 442 16.62 -1.46 -6.90
CA SER A 442 17.48 -2.62 -6.69
C SER A 442 17.20 -3.69 -7.75
N LYS A 443 18.23 -4.01 -8.55
CA LYS A 443 18.17 -5.00 -9.64
C LYS A 443 19.09 -6.17 -9.31
N GLU A 444 18.55 -7.39 -9.35
CA GLU A 444 19.33 -8.62 -9.18
C GLU A 444 20.31 -8.81 -10.35
N ILE A 445 21.56 -9.13 -10.00
CA ILE A 445 22.58 -9.59 -10.93
C ILE A 445 23.17 -10.91 -10.43
N LYS A 446 23.45 -11.82 -11.37
CA LYS A 446 24.15 -13.06 -11.09
C LYS A 446 25.63 -12.84 -11.37
N ASP A 447 26.44 -13.19 -10.39
CA ASP A 447 27.89 -13.11 -10.47
C ASP A 447 28.47 -14.51 -10.60
N ASP A 448 29.31 -14.71 -11.62
CA ASP A 448 29.87 -16.00 -12.02
C ASP A 448 30.93 -16.47 -11.01
N GLY A 449 30.48 -16.95 -9.85
CA GLY A 449 31.31 -17.62 -8.85
C GLY A 449 30.95 -17.32 -7.39
N LEU A 450 30.28 -16.21 -7.10
CA LEU A 450 29.95 -15.77 -5.73
C LEU A 450 28.44 -15.64 -5.45
N GLY A 451 27.61 -16.03 -6.42
CA GLY A 451 26.16 -16.11 -6.27
C GLY A 451 25.42 -14.88 -6.80
N LYS A 452 24.27 -14.58 -6.21
CA LYS A 452 23.45 -13.41 -6.59
C LYS A 452 23.80 -12.20 -5.73
N THR A 453 23.78 -11.02 -6.33
CA THR A 453 23.88 -9.73 -5.63
C THR A 453 22.93 -8.73 -6.30
N PHE A 454 22.88 -7.51 -5.79
CA PHE A 454 21.99 -6.47 -6.29
C PHE A 454 22.77 -5.20 -6.61
N GLN A 455 22.35 -4.50 -7.67
CA GLN A 455 22.86 -3.18 -8.04
C GLN A 455 21.71 -2.17 -8.09
N CYS A 456 21.97 -0.93 -7.67
CA CYS A 456 20.98 0.14 -7.83
C CYS A 456 21.05 0.68 -9.26
N SER A 457 20.00 0.42 -10.03
CA SER A 457 19.87 0.90 -11.41
C SER A 457 18.97 2.13 -11.46
N LEU A 458 19.30 3.09 -12.32
CA LEU A 458 18.46 4.28 -12.52
C LEU A 458 17.12 3.90 -13.14
N CYS A 459 16.04 4.55 -12.69
CA CYS A 459 14.76 4.45 -13.38
C CYS A 459 14.90 4.92 -14.83
N LEU A 460 14.39 4.12 -15.77
CA LEU A 460 14.37 4.47 -17.18
C LEU A 460 13.41 5.66 -17.41
N PRO A 461 13.63 6.48 -18.46
CA PRO A 461 12.68 7.55 -18.75
C PRO A 461 11.29 6.95 -19.06
N GLY A 462 10.26 7.62 -18.57
CA GLY A 462 8.89 7.12 -18.46
C GLY A 462 8.56 6.51 -17.10
N TYR A 463 9.55 6.29 -16.24
CA TYR A 463 9.37 5.74 -14.90
C TYR A 463 9.95 6.68 -13.84
N SER A 464 9.42 6.61 -12.63
CA SER A 464 9.96 7.32 -11.48
C SER A 464 9.97 6.47 -10.22
N GLN A 465 10.76 6.87 -9.23
CA GLN A 465 10.72 6.28 -7.90
C GLN A 465 11.02 7.34 -6.83
N GLU A 466 10.03 7.63 -5.99
CA GLU A 466 10.14 8.65 -4.93
C GLU A 466 10.81 8.08 -3.68
N ASN A 467 10.57 6.80 -3.38
CA ASN A 467 11.01 6.17 -2.13
C ASN A 467 12.43 5.58 -2.26
N THR A 468 13.17 5.58 -1.14
CA THR A 468 14.38 4.78 -0.98
C THR A 468 14.02 3.30 -0.78
N TYR A 469 14.99 2.38 -0.90
CA TYR A 469 14.79 0.93 -0.70
C TYR A 469 13.87 0.27 -1.73
N SER A 470 13.64 0.89 -2.88
CA SER A 470 12.71 0.33 -3.86
C SER A 470 13.31 -0.77 -4.73
N THR A 471 12.47 -1.73 -5.10
CA THR A 471 12.83 -2.90 -5.92
C THR A 471 12.35 -2.75 -7.36
N LYS A 472 11.55 -1.72 -7.64
CA LYS A 472 11.02 -1.41 -8.97
C LYS A 472 10.75 0.09 -9.13
N CYS A 473 10.86 0.59 -10.35
CA CYS A 473 10.37 1.94 -10.68
C CYS A 473 8.90 1.88 -11.08
N GLU A 474 8.15 2.90 -10.71
CA GLU A 474 6.73 3.02 -11.07
C GLU A 474 6.58 3.73 -12.41
N PRO A 475 5.69 3.26 -13.30
CA PRO A 475 5.45 3.93 -14.56
C PRO A 475 4.75 5.26 -14.34
N CYS A 476 5.16 6.30 -15.07
CA CYS A 476 4.42 7.55 -15.06
C CYS A 476 2.98 7.33 -15.52
N ALA A 477 2.03 7.81 -14.72
CA ALA A 477 0.61 7.74 -15.01
C ALA A 477 0.28 8.53 -16.30
N ARG A 478 -0.92 8.29 -16.86
CA ARG A 478 -1.42 9.08 -18.00
C ARG A 478 -1.41 10.57 -17.65
N GLY A 479 -1.11 11.40 -18.64
CA GLY A 479 -0.93 12.83 -18.46
C GLY A 479 0.38 13.22 -17.76
N MET A 480 1.24 12.27 -17.38
CA MET A 480 2.53 12.55 -16.78
C MET A 480 3.65 11.85 -17.54
N VAL A 481 4.84 12.45 -17.51
CA VAL A 481 6.02 11.97 -18.23
C VAL A 481 7.28 12.11 -17.41
N SER A 482 8.29 11.34 -17.77
CA SER A 482 9.66 11.49 -17.26
C SER A 482 10.64 11.34 -18.40
N ASN A 483 11.45 12.38 -18.65
CA ASN A 483 12.41 12.39 -19.75
C ASN A 483 13.86 12.13 -19.31
N LYS A 484 14.09 11.89 -18.02
CA LYS A 484 15.43 11.68 -17.44
C LYS A 484 15.54 10.32 -16.79
N PHE A 485 16.71 9.70 -16.96
CA PHE A 485 17.12 8.59 -16.11
C PHE A 485 17.17 9.05 -14.65
N GLY A 486 16.76 8.17 -13.73
CA GLY A 486 16.87 8.47 -12.31
C GLY A 486 15.80 9.42 -11.77
N SER A 487 14.66 9.56 -12.46
CA SER A 487 13.64 10.51 -12.03
C SER A 487 12.99 10.09 -10.71
N THR A 488 12.91 11.02 -9.76
CA THR A 488 12.23 10.79 -8.48
C THR A 488 10.73 11.02 -8.54
N SER A 489 10.26 11.79 -9.51
CA SER A 489 8.84 12.05 -9.75
C SER A 489 8.54 12.22 -11.24
N CYS A 490 7.29 11.97 -11.62
CA CYS A 490 6.78 12.25 -12.95
C CYS A 490 6.28 13.69 -13.04
N VAL A 491 6.49 14.32 -14.19
CA VAL A 491 6.08 15.70 -14.46
C VAL A 491 4.78 15.69 -15.27
N PRO A 492 3.74 16.44 -14.88
CA PRO A 492 2.51 16.51 -15.67
C PRO A 492 2.76 17.23 -17.00
N CYS A 493 2.08 16.78 -18.05
CA CYS A 493 2.09 17.42 -19.36
C CYS A 493 1.69 18.90 -19.27
N GLY A 494 2.37 19.73 -20.05
CA GLY A 494 2.12 21.16 -20.09
C GLY A 494 0.72 21.50 -20.59
N VAL A 495 0.30 22.76 -20.41
CA VAL A 495 -0.91 23.26 -21.09
C VAL A 495 -0.66 23.23 -22.59
N GLY A 496 -1.61 22.65 -23.34
CA GLY A 496 -1.48 22.42 -24.78
C GLY A 496 -0.87 21.07 -25.14
N GLU A 497 -0.59 20.22 -24.15
CA GLU A 497 -0.06 18.87 -24.35
C GLU A 497 -0.84 17.83 -23.55
N TYR A 498 -0.87 16.59 -24.02
CA TYR A 498 -1.55 15.47 -23.40
C TYR A 498 -0.75 14.17 -23.54
N GLN A 499 -1.05 13.16 -22.72
CA GLN A 499 -0.42 11.85 -22.85
C GLN A 499 -1.38 10.73 -22.45
N PRO A 500 -1.91 9.94 -23.42
CA PRO A 500 -2.89 8.90 -23.13
C PRO A 500 -2.30 7.57 -22.65
N LEU A 501 -0.99 7.36 -22.80
CA LEU A 501 -0.33 6.12 -22.41
C LEU A 501 0.47 6.30 -21.12
N GLN A 502 0.64 5.21 -20.38
CA GLN A 502 1.55 5.16 -19.24
C GLN A 502 3.00 4.96 -19.72
N ALA A 503 3.95 5.22 -18.82
CA ALA A 503 5.37 4.98 -19.03
C ALA A 503 6.00 5.77 -20.19
N GLN A 504 5.57 7.01 -20.39
CA GLN A 504 5.97 7.83 -21.53
C GLN A 504 7.02 8.89 -21.18
N GLN A 505 7.87 9.17 -22.16
CA GLN A 505 9.03 10.06 -21.99
C GLN A 505 8.73 11.51 -22.42
N SER A 506 7.66 11.71 -23.19
CA SER A 506 7.28 12.99 -23.76
C SER A 506 5.77 13.11 -23.90
N CYS A 507 5.26 14.34 -23.82
CA CYS A 507 3.86 14.62 -24.05
C CYS A 507 3.58 14.84 -25.54
N LEU A 508 2.36 14.54 -25.97
CA LEU A 508 1.88 14.81 -27.32
C LEU A 508 1.30 16.22 -27.35
N ALA A 509 1.70 17.02 -28.33
CA ALA A 509 1.15 18.35 -28.51
C ALA A 509 -0.28 18.29 -29.08
N CYS A 510 -1.15 19.19 -28.61
CA CYS A 510 -2.39 19.49 -29.31
C CYS A 510 -2.08 20.13 -30.68
N ASN A 511 -3.01 19.99 -31.63
CA ASN A 511 -2.90 20.69 -32.92
C ASN A 511 -2.78 22.22 -32.71
N GLN A 512 -2.19 22.95 -33.65
CA GLN A 512 -1.82 24.36 -33.49
C GLN A 512 -2.99 25.29 -33.06
N SER A 513 -4.23 24.97 -33.42
CA SER A 513 -5.45 25.72 -33.05
C SER A 513 -6.15 25.21 -31.79
N ARG A 514 -5.61 24.16 -31.14
CA ARG A 514 -6.15 23.53 -29.92
C ARG A 514 -5.17 23.65 -28.75
N THR A 515 -5.71 23.62 -27.53
CA THR A 515 -4.94 23.61 -26.28
C THR A 515 -5.72 22.85 -25.21
N THR A 516 -5.05 22.40 -24.15
CA THR A 516 -5.71 21.82 -22.97
C THR A 516 -6.10 22.92 -21.99
N GLN A 517 -7.08 22.65 -21.12
CA GLN A 517 -7.49 23.60 -20.06
C GLN A 517 -6.55 23.56 -18.86
N LEU A 518 -6.14 22.35 -18.47
CA LEU A 518 -5.29 22.08 -17.31
C LEU A 518 -4.06 21.28 -17.74
N ARG A 519 -3.05 21.31 -16.87
CA ARG A 519 -1.89 20.42 -16.98
C ARG A 519 -2.31 18.97 -16.75
N GLY A 520 -1.52 18.05 -17.28
CA GLY A 520 -1.73 16.62 -17.05
C GLY A 520 -2.90 16.02 -17.84
N ALA A 521 -3.25 16.60 -18.98
CA ALA A 521 -4.30 16.08 -19.84
C ALA A 521 -3.98 14.64 -20.28
N THR A 522 -5.00 13.79 -20.24
CA THR A 522 -4.84 12.34 -20.44
C THR A 522 -5.41 11.89 -21.78
N SER A 523 -6.09 12.76 -22.50
CA SER A 523 -6.80 12.39 -23.71
C SER A 523 -6.64 13.44 -24.83
N PRO A 524 -6.59 13.03 -26.11
CA PRO A 524 -6.71 13.96 -27.22
C PRO A 524 -8.02 14.76 -27.21
N GLN A 525 -9.08 14.25 -26.58
CA GLN A 525 -10.34 14.99 -26.45
C GLN A 525 -10.24 16.18 -25.47
N ASP A 526 -9.22 16.21 -24.61
CA ASP A 526 -8.97 17.33 -23.70
C ASP A 526 -8.38 18.55 -24.45
N CYS A 527 -7.95 18.36 -25.71
CA CYS A 527 -7.50 19.44 -26.59
C CYS A 527 -8.71 20.19 -27.16
N VAL A 528 -9.08 21.30 -26.56
CA VAL A 528 -10.18 22.18 -26.98
C VAL A 528 -9.65 23.35 -27.81
N CYS A 529 -10.51 24.06 -28.57
CA CYS A 529 -10.07 25.22 -29.34
C CYS A 529 -9.48 26.33 -28.44
N LYS A 530 -8.39 26.95 -28.89
CA LYS A 530 -7.77 28.11 -28.20
C LYS A 530 -8.75 29.30 -28.13
N MET A 531 -8.42 30.30 -27.31
CA MET A 531 -9.15 31.58 -27.37
C MET A 531 -9.14 32.13 -28.80
N ASP A 532 -10.23 32.79 -29.17
CA ASP A 532 -10.50 33.32 -30.52
C ASP A 532 -10.74 32.26 -31.60
N PHE A 533 -10.84 30.98 -31.23
CA PHE A 533 -11.24 29.89 -32.14
C PHE A 533 -12.50 29.19 -31.62
N ILE A 534 -13.34 28.73 -32.56
CA ILE A 534 -14.56 27.97 -32.28
C ILE A 534 -14.54 26.65 -33.06
N GLU A 535 -15.01 25.57 -32.42
CA GLU A 535 -15.15 24.26 -33.07
C GLU A 535 -16.41 24.23 -33.94
N ASP A 536 -16.22 23.96 -35.23
CA ASP A 536 -17.28 23.77 -36.22
C ASP A 536 -17.81 22.31 -36.22
N MET A 537 -18.89 22.04 -36.97
CA MET A 537 -19.53 20.73 -37.08
C MET A 537 -18.59 19.63 -37.61
N ASP A 538 -17.55 19.98 -38.34
CA ASP A 538 -16.50 19.07 -38.83
C ASP A 538 -15.33 18.88 -37.84
N LEU A 539 -15.48 19.28 -36.57
CA LEU A 539 -14.46 19.20 -35.51
C LEU A 539 -13.18 20.02 -35.80
N GLN A 540 -13.28 21.02 -36.67
CA GLN A 540 -12.18 21.95 -36.96
C GLN A 540 -12.32 23.23 -36.13
N CYS A 541 -11.19 23.73 -35.62
CA CYS A 541 -11.15 25.03 -34.93
C CYS A 541 -10.95 26.13 -35.97
N ILE A 542 -11.99 26.93 -36.19
CA ILE A 542 -11.98 28.09 -37.08
C ILE A 542 -11.87 29.39 -36.27
N ALA A 543 -11.17 30.39 -36.81
CA ALA A 543 -11.00 31.67 -36.15
C ALA A 543 -12.34 32.42 -36.09
N CYS A 544 -12.65 33.00 -34.92
CA CYS A 544 -13.84 33.79 -34.74
C CYS A 544 -13.71 35.12 -35.49
N ARG A 545 -14.76 35.50 -36.22
CA ARG A 545 -14.82 36.76 -36.94
C ARG A 545 -15.09 37.92 -36.00
N GLU A 546 -14.83 39.13 -36.49
CA GLU A 546 -15.07 40.37 -35.76
C GLU A 546 -16.52 40.44 -35.23
N GLY A 547 -16.69 40.79 -33.96
CA GLY A 547 -18.00 40.81 -33.31
C GLY A 547 -18.44 39.49 -32.67
N VAL A 548 -17.64 38.41 -32.72
CA VAL A 548 -17.87 37.17 -31.94
C VAL A 548 -16.77 36.99 -30.90
N LEU A 549 -17.15 36.86 -29.63
CA LEU A 549 -16.21 36.50 -28.56
C LEU A 549 -16.21 34.99 -28.37
N CYS A 550 -15.03 34.38 -28.48
CA CYS A 550 -14.84 32.94 -28.33
C CYS A 550 -13.86 32.63 -27.18
N PRO A 551 -14.38 32.39 -25.97
CA PRO A 551 -13.60 31.86 -24.85
C PRO A 551 -13.00 30.48 -25.17
N LEU A 552 -12.04 30.04 -24.35
CA LEU A 552 -11.35 28.77 -24.54
C LEU A 552 -12.32 27.56 -24.52
N GLY A 553 -12.27 26.71 -25.54
CA GLY A 553 -13.18 25.57 -25.71
C GLY A 553 -14.60 25.93 -26.15
N SER A 554 -14.72 27.02 -26.92
CA SER A 554 -15.95 27.40 -27.62
C SER A 554 -16.31 26.38 -28.71
N THR A 555 -17.59 26.04 -28.81
CA THR A 555 -18.16 25.17 -29.85
C THR A 555 -19.40 25.81 -30.47
N MET A 556 -19.71 25.48 -31.73
CA MET A 556 -20.88 26.04 -32.43
C MET A 556 -22.19 25.78 -31.67
N SER A 557 -22.33 24.60 -31.06
CA SER A 557 -23.51 24.25 -30.27
C SER A 557 -23.69 25.11 -29.02
N LYS A 558 -22.58 25.56 -28.40
CA LYS A 558 -22.62 26.48 -27.25
C LYS A 558 -22.95 27.90 -27.70
N LEU A 559 -22.53 28.32 -28.89
CA LEU A 559 -22.85 29.65 -29.43
C LEU A 559 -24.35 29.78 -29.73
N LEU A 560 -24.96 28.76 -30.33
CA LEU A 560 -26.39 28.72 -30.65
C LEU A 560 -27.30 28.65 -29.40
N ASN A 561 -26.79 28.12 -28.29
CA ASN A 561 -27.53 27.96 -27.03
C ASN A 561 -26.95 28.80 -25.88
N SER A 562 -26.20 29.85 -26.19
CA SER A 562 -25.44 30.65 -25.22
C SER A 562 -26.35 31.41 -24.25
N SER A 563 -26.27 31.11 -22.96
CA SER A 563 -27.10 31.74 -21.92
C SER A 563 -26.73 33.21 -21.63
N GLY A 564 -25.70 33.72 -22.29
CA GLY A 564 -25.15 35.06 -22.07
C GLY A 564 -24.06 35.13 -20.99
N SER A 565 -23.55 33.99 -20.53
CA SER A 565 -22.44 33.94 -19.56
C SER A 565 -21.11 34.39 -20.18
N THR A 566 -20.16 34.85 -19.35
CA THR A 566 -18.85 35.31 -19.82
C THR A 566 -17.96 34.17 -20.35
N GLU A 567 -18.21 32.94 -19.90
CA GLU A 567 -17.43 31.73 -20.23
C GLU A 567 -17.93 31.02 -21.49
N GLU A 568 -19.07 31.43 -22.04
CA GLU A 568 -19.65 30.89 -23.28
C GLU A 568 -19.36 31.77 -24.49
N PRO A 569 -19.26 31.17 -25.70
CA PRO A 569 -19.17 31.92 -26.94
C PRO A 569 -20.44 32.76 -27.15
N ARG A 570 -20.28 34.01 -27.59
CA ARG A 570 -21.39 34.95 -27.79
C ARG A 570 -21.05 36.04 -28.80
N ILE A 571 -22.08 36.62 -29.38
CA ILE A 571 -21.98 37.82 -30.22
C ILE A 571 -21.81 39.04 -29.31
N GLN A 572 -20.90 39.93 -29.67
CA GLN A 572 -20.62 41.16 -28.94
C GLN A 572 -21.74 42.20 -29.16
N LEU A 573 -21.87 43.14 -28.23
CA LEU A 573 -22.79 44.27 -28.36
C LEU A 573 -22.50 45.08 -29.64
N GLY A 574 -23.54 45.52 -30.34
CA GLY A 574 -23.40 46.25 -31.62
C GLY A 574 -23.19 45.35 -32.84
N TYR A 575 -23.26 44.03 -32.65
CA TYR A 575 -23.21 43.03 -33.71
C TYR A 575 -24.41 42.07 -33.62
N SER A 576 -24.85 41.56 -34.77
CA SER A 576 -25.86 40.50 -34.91
C SER A 576 -25.42 39.47 -35.94
N SER A 577 -25.92 38.24 -35.85
CA SER A 577 -25.78 37.22 -36.89
C SER A 577 -27.06 36.42 -37.01
N GLU A 578 -27.25 35.70 -38.11
CA GLU A 578 -28.41 34.83 -38.29
C GLU A 578 -28.15 33.43 -37.71
N PRO A 579 -29.18 32.73 -37.18
CA PRO A 579 -29.01 31.36 -36.68
C PRO A 579 -28.52 30.36 -37.75
N THR A 580 -28.79 30.65 -39.02
CA THR A 580 -28.36 29.87 -40.20
C THR A 580 -26.90 30.12 -40.58
N ALA A 581 -26.33 31.26 -40.18
CA ALA A 581 -24.94 31.64 -40.42
C ALA A 581 -24.34 32.35 -39.18
N PRO A 582 -24.07 31.61 -38.09
CA PRO A 582 -23.78 32.20 -36.77
C PRO A 582 -22.52 33.06 -36.71
N LEU A 583 -21.55 32.78 -37.60
CA LEU A 583 -20.26 33.47 -37.68
C LEU A 583 -20.25 34.63 -38.69
N ASP A 584 -21.30 34.77 -39.50
CA ASP A 584 -21.47 35.92 -40.39
C ASP A 584 -22.09 37.06 -39.57
N THR A 585 -21.21 37.90 -39.02
CA THR A 585 -21.60 39.04 -38.20
C THR A 585 -21.89 40.28 -39.04
N TYR A 586 -22.91 41.01 -38.63
CA TYR A 586 -23.34 42.28 -39.20
C TYR A 586 -23.29 43.34 -38.12
N ARG A 587 -22.91 44.56 -38.50
CA ARG A 587 -22.81 45.70 -37.58
C ARG A 587 -24.12 46.47 -37.54
N CYS A 588 -24.53 46.89 -36.36
CA CYS A 588 -25.78 47.58 -36.13
C CYS A 588 -25.67 48.47 -34.87
N PRO A 589 -26.55 49.47 -34.70
CA PRO A 589 -26.57 50.29 -33.49
C PRO A 589 -26.81 49.46 -32.23
N ASP A 590 -26.18 49.84 -31.11
CA ASP A 590 -26.24 49.09 -29.84
C ASP A 590 -27.66 48.82 -29.35
N TRP A 591 -28.61 49.73 -29.62
CA TRP A 591 -30.01 49.59 -29.26
C TRP A 591 -30.76 48.55 -30.11
N ALA A 592 -30.33 48.35 -31.36
CA ALA A 592 -30.91 47.37 -32.27
C ALA A 592 -30.29 45.98 -32.08
N CYS A 593 -29.01 45.94 -31.66
CA CYS A 593 -28.23 44.72 -31.53
C CYS A 593 -27.64 44.56 -30.13
N PRO A 594 -28.38 43.92 -29.21
CA PRO A 594 -27.93 43.68 -27.84
C PRO A 594 -26.78 42.65 -27.73
N GLY A 595 -26.43 41.96 -28.81
CA GLY A 595 -25.49 40.83 -28.81
C GLY A 595 -26.12 39.56 -28.23
N GLY A 596 -25.28 38.59 -27.82
CA GLY A 596 -25.73 37.33 -27.22
C GLY A 596 -25.79 36.15 -28.21
N MET A 597 -26.93 35.46 -28.27
CA MET A 597 -27.14 34.34 -29.21
C MET A 597 -27.38 34.85 -30.65
N PRO A 598 -27.02 34.07 -31.69
CA PRO A 598 -27.43 34.34 -33.07
C PRO A 598 -28.96 34.52 -33.21
N GLY A 599 -29.38 35.54 -33.96
CA GLY A 599 -30.78 35.90 -34.17
C GLY A 599 -31.40 36.79 -33.09
N ALA A 600 -30.66 37.15 -32.04
CA ALA A 600 -31.13 38.08 -31.02
C ALA A 600 -31.10 39.54 -31.52
N CYS A 601 -32.27 40.17 -31.59
CA CYS A 601 -32.43 41.57 -31.96
C CYS A 601 -33.19 42.34 -30.86
N GLY A 602 -32.82 43.60 -30.66
CA GLY A 602 -33.49 44.52 -29.74
C GLY A 602 -34.89 44.91 -30.23
N SER A 603 -35.76 45.28 -29.30
CA SER A 603 -37.07 45.91 -29.59
C SER A 603 -37.99 45.19 -30.60
N GLY A 604 -37.88 43.86 -30.72
CA GLY A 604 -38.73 43.06 -31.63
C GLY A 604 -38.34 43.13 -33.11
N LEU A 605 -37.18 43.71 -33.42
CA LEU A 605 -36.62 43.76 -34.77
C LEU A 605 -36.23 42.35 -35.27
N LYS A 606 -36.10 42.20 -36.58
CA LYS A 606 -35.70 40.96 -37.25
C LYS A 606 -34.77 41.24 -38.43
N GLY A 607 -34.09 40.19 -38.89
CA GLY A 607 -33.18 40.20 -40.03
C GLY A 607 -31.71 40.35 -39.64
N ALA A 608 -30.81 40.05 -40.57
CA ALA A 608 -29.36 40.04 -40.38
C ALA A 608 -28.77 41.25 -39.65
N THR A 609 -29.27 42.47 -39.92
CA THR A 609 -28.82 43.74 -39.33
C THR A 609 -29.75 44.28 -38.24
N CYS A 610 -30.75 43.50 -37.81
CA CYS A 610 -31.83 43.94 -36.92
C CYS A 610 -32.49 45.26 -37.36
N GLY A 611 -32.59 45.51 -38.67
CA GLY A 611 -33.09 46.76 -39.23
C GLY A 611 -34.55 46.72 -39.71
N ALA A 612 -35.22 45.58 -39.60
CA ALA A 612 -36.57 45.40 -40.12
C ALA A 612 -37.56 44.99 -39.02
N CYS A 613 -38.80 45.47 -39.13
CA CYS A 613 -39.89 44.96 -38.32
C CYS A 613 -40.50 43.70 -38.93
N PRO A 614 -41.13 42.82 -38.11
CA PRO A 614 -41.93 41.70 -38.60
C PRO A 614 -43.02 42.16 -39.59
N GLU A 615 -43.51 41.23 -40.42
CA GLU A 615 -44.55 41.53 -41.41
C GLU A 615 -45.76 42.27 -40.80
N LYS A 616 -46.27 43.28 -41.51
CA LYS A 616 -47.41 44.15 -41.12
C LYS A 616 -47.15 45.06 -39.92
N GLN A 617 -45.88 45.27 -39.55
CA GLN A 617 -45.46 46.22 -38.53
C GLN A 617 -44.49 47.26 -39.12
N PHE A 618 -44.50 48.46 -38.57
CA PHE A 618 -43.54 49.52 -38.85
C PHE A 618 -42.80 49.89 -37.56
N PHE A 619 -41.60 50.44 -37.67
CA PHE A 619 -40.86 50.91 -36.49
C PHE A 619 -41.42 52.26 -36.05
N ALA A 620 -41.99 52.35 -34.85
CA ALA A 620 -42.46 53.61 -34.30
C ALA A 620 -41.32 54.26 -33.51
N GLU A 621 -40.78 55.38 -34.01
CA GLU A 621 -39.67 56.11 -33.38
C GLU A 621 -40.00 56.57 -31.94
N ASP A 622 -41.28 56.82 -31.68
CA ASP A 622 -41.86 57.27 -30.43
C ASP A 622 -41.97 56.18 -29.35
N SER A 623 -42.07 54.89 -29.74
CA SER A 623 -42.05 53.76 -28.80
C SER A 623 -40.75 52.95 -28.82
N GLY A 624 -39.87 53.21 -29.78
CA GLY A 624 -38.61 52.50 -29.98
C GLY A 624 -38.80 51.01 -30.31
N ALA A 625 -39.98 50.61 -30.80
CA ALA A 625 -40.37 49.23 -31.07
C ALA A 625 -41.28 49.10 -32.31
N CYS A 626 -41.41 47.88 -32.82
CA CYS A 626 -42.27 47.57 -33.96
C CYS A 626 -43.77 47.57 -33.59
N THR A 627 -44.58 48.36 -34.31
CA THR A 627 -46.03 48.53 -34.09
C THR A 627 -46.86 48.22 -35.37
N PRO A 628 -48.12 47.75 -35.26
CA PRO A 628 -48.94 47.34 -36.41
C PRO A 628 -49.58 48.51 -37.21
N CYS A 629 -49.71 48.37 -38.54
CA CYS A 629 -50.29 49.40 -39.44
C CYS A 629 -51.84 49.58 -39.32
N ALA A 630 -52.37 50.81 -39.44
CA ALA A 630 -53.83 51.12 -39.44
C ALA A 630 -54.33 51.74 -40.77
N SER A 631 -55.54 51.37 -41.23
CA SER A 631 -55.99 51.46 -42.65
C SER A 631 -56.88 52.66 -43.07
N GLU A 632 -57.00 53.73 -42.29
CA GLU A 632 -58.06 54.76 -42.47
C GLU A 632 -57.70 55.90 -43.45
N TRP A 633 -56.46 56.02 -43.91
CA TRP A 633 -55.98 57.23 -44.61
C TRP A 633 -56.28 57.29 -46.13
N ILE A 634 -56.64 56.16 -46.76
CA ILE A 634 -56.98 56.09 -48.20
C ILE A 634 -58.29 56.83 -48.53
N VAL A 635 -59.22 56.90 -47.58
CA VAL A 635 -60.56 57.50 -47.77
C VAL A 635 -60.49 59.02 -47.88
N VAL A 636 -59.57 59.65 -47.14
CA VAL A 636 -59.39 61.12 -47.14
C VAL A 636 -58.83 61.63 -48.48
N LEU A 637 -58.01 60.81 -49.15
CA LEU A 637 -57.34 61.15 -50.41
C LEU A 637 -58.31 61.21 -51.60
N LEU A 638 -59.34 60.35 -51.61
CA LEU A 638 -60.37 60.34 -52.66
C LEU A 638 -61.33 61.53 -52.57
N ILE A 639 -61.60 62.04 -51.36
CA ILE A 639 -62.49 63.18 -51.13
C ILE A 639 -61.84 64.50 -51.59
N GLY A 640 -60.53 64.65 -51.37
CA GLY A 640 -59.78 65.86 -51.74
C GLY A 640 -59.70 66.11 -53.25
N VAL A 641 -59.51 65.05 -54.06
CA VAL A 641 -59.42 65.16 -55.52
C VAL A 641 -60.77 65.56 -56.15
N ALA A 642 -61.89 65.08 -55.59
CA ALA A 642 -63.22 65.39 -56.09
C ALA A 642 -63.61 66.88 -55.92
N LEU A 643 -63.21 67.50 -54.81
CA LEU A 643 -63.47 68.93 -54.53
C LEU A 643 -62.66 69.86 -55.45
N LEU A 644 -61.46 69.45 -55.86
CA LEU A 644 -60.56 70.26 -56.68
C LEU A 644 -61.02 70.32 -58.15
N VAL A 645 -61.56 69.21 -58.68
CA VAL A 645 -62.12 69.14 -60.04
C VAL A 645 -63.42 69.96 -60.17
N SER A 646 -64.25 69.96 -59.12
CA SER A 646 -65.52 70.70 -59.11
C SER A 646 -65.32 72.23 -59.00
N ALA A 647 -64.29 72.69 -58.28
CA ALA A 647 -63.91 74.11 -58.24
C ALA A 647 -63.40 74.65 -59.59
N LEU A 648 -62.60 73.85 -60.32
CA LEU A 648 -62.08 74.22 -61.65
C LEU A 648 -63.21 74.31 -62.69
N ALA A 649 -64.16 73.38 -62.67
CA ALA A 649 -65.33 73.42 -63.56
C ALA A 649 -66.23 74.64 -63.30
N GLY A 650 -66.44 75.03 -62.03
CA GLY A 650 -67.23 76.21 -61.67
C GLY A 650 -66.66 77.53 -62.18
N SER A 651 -65.32 77.65 -62.24
CA SER A 651 -64.64 78.86 -62.74
C SER A 651 -64.73 79.05 -64.26
N TYR A 652 -64.86 77.96 -65.04
CA TYR A 652 -64.96 78.00 -66.50
C TYR A 652 -66.32 78.54 -67.00
N TYR A 653 -67.41 78.32 -66.25
CA TYR A 653 -68.77 78.71 -66.65
C TYR A 653 -69.21 80.10 -66.17
N MET A 654 -68.48 80.75 -65.26
CA MET A 654 -68.87 82.04 -64.66
C MET A 654 -68.33 83.29 -65.39
N LEU A 655 -67.62 83.15 -66.52
CA LEU A 655 -67.03 84.27 -67.25
C LEU A 655 -67.57 84.43 -68.71
N PRO A 656 -68.78 84.98 -68.93
CA PRO A 656 -69.16 85.55 -70.21
C PRO A 656 -69.28 87.07 -70.09
N SER A 657 -68.42 87.83 -70.79
CA SER A 657 -68.79 89.20 -71.17
C SER A 657 -68.14 89.62 -72.49
N LYS A 658 -68.93 90.33 -73.28
CA LYS A 658 -68.95 90.36 -74.75
C LYS A 658 -67.83 91.18 -75.43
N TYR A 659 -66.73 91.48 -74.76
CA TYR A 659 -65.60 92.22 -75.32
C TYR A 659 -64.28 91.92 -74.59
N SER A 660 -63.64 90.76 -74.83
CA SER A 660 -62.17 90.63 -74.84
C SER A 660 -61.74 89.23 -75.31
N ALA A 661 -60.61 89.15 -76.01
CA ALA A 661 -60.13 87.96 -76.70
C ALA A 661 -59.86 86.75 -75.77
N THR A 662 -60.35 85.59 -76.17
CA THR A 662 -60.37 84.29 -75.46
C THR A 662 -59.02 83.67 -75.10
N ALA A 663 -57.88 84.30 -75.43
CA ALA A 663 -56.55 83.77 -75.13
C ALA A 663 -55.97 84.21 -73.77
N SER A 664 -56.50 85.27 -73.14
CA SER A 664 -55.93 85.83 -71.90
C SER A 664 -56.44 85.17 -70.61
N ALA A 665 -57.66 84.59 -70.61
CA ALA A 665 -58.25 83.99 -69.41
C ALA A 665 -57.62 82.63 -69.02
N SER A 666 -57.32 81.77 -70.00
CA SER A 666 -56.68 80.46 -69.75
C SER A 666 -55.24 80.59 -69.23
N PHE A 667 -54.52 81.64 -69.64
CA PHE A 667 -53.16 81.91 -69.16
C PHE A 667 -53.19 82.40 -67.70
N MET A 668 -54.15 83.24 -67.32
CA MET A 668 -54.26 83.67 -65.91
C MET A 668 -54.68 82.51 -64.99
N LEU A 669 -55.62 81.65 -65.41
CA LEU A 669 -56.05 80.49 -64.61
C LEU A 669 -54.93 79.46 -64.38
N SER A 670 -54.13 79.18 -65.42
CA SER A 670 -52.97 78.28 -65.28
C SER A 670 -51.86 78.90 -64.41
N ALA A 671 -51.61 80.20 -64.52
CA ALA A 671 -50.67 80.91 -63.65
C ALA A 671 -51.11 80.90 -62.17
N MET A 672 -52.39 81.11 -61.89
CA MET A 672 -52.94 81.05 -60.53
C MET A 672 -52.91 79.63 -59.94
N GLY A 673 -53.22 78.60 -60.74
CA GLY A 673 -53.11 77.20 -60.32
C GLY A 673 -51.67 76.81 -59.99
N GLY A 674 -50.71 77.20 -60.84
CA GLY A 674 -49.28 76.95 -60.62
C GLY A 674 -48.75 77.64 -59.35
N LEU A 675 -49.13 78.91 -59.13
CA LEU A 675 -48.77 79.64 -57.91
C LEU A 675 -49.35 79.00 -56.64
N THR A 676 -50.57 78.46 -56.71
CA THR A 676 -51.21 77.80 -55.58
C THR A 676 -50.47 76.52 -55.18
N VAL A 677 -50.12 75.68 -56.16
CA VAL A 677 -49.33 74.45 -55.92
C VAL A 677 -47.95 74.79 -55.37
N ALA A 678 -47.26 75.78 -55.96
CA ALA A 678 -45.96 76.22 -55.47
C ALA A 678 -46.03 76.72 -54.02
N THR A 679 -47.12 77.41 -53.65
CA THR A 679 -47.33 77.88 -52.28
C THR A 679 -47.52 76.72 -51.29
N PHE A 680 -48.31 75.70 -51.64
CA PHE A 680 -48.48 74.51 -50.80
C PHE A 680 -47.21 73.66 -50.69
N GLN A 681 -46.40 73.59 -51.76
CA GLN A 681 -45.08 72.94 -51.72
C GLN A 681 -44.13 73.64 -50.76
N ILE A 682 -44.12 74.98 -50.73
CA ILE A 682 -43.32 75.75 -49.78
C ILE A 682 -43.76 75.46 -48.34
N PHE A 683 -45.07 75.39 -48.07
CA PHE A 683 -45.57 75.03 -46.74
C PHE A 683 -45.18 73.60 -46.33
N GLY A 684 -45.24 72.62 -47.24
CA GLY A 684 -44.76 71.27 -46.99
C GLY A 684 -43.26 71.21 -46.69
N LEU A 685 -42.45 72.01 -47.40
CA LEU A 685 -41.00 72.10 -47.18
C LEU A 685 -40.66 72.72 -45.81
N VAL A 686 -41.42 73.76 -45.43
CA VAL A 686 -41.30 74.40 -44.12
C VAL A 686 -41.70 73.41 -43.01
N GLY A 687 -42.77 72.65 -43.20
CA GLY A 687 -43.18 71.58 -42.27
C GLY A 687 -42.09 70.51 -42.08
N ALA A 688 -41.49 70.03 -43.16
CA ALA A 688 -40.40 69.05 -43.12
C ALA A 688 -39.14 69.58 -42.40
N SER A 689 -38.91 70.89 -42.47
CA SER A 689 -37.75 71.55 -41.86
C SER A 689 -37.93 71.91 -40.37
N LEU A 690 -39.16 71.84 -39.85
CA LEU A 690 -39.52 72.26 -38.48
C LEU A 690 -39.93 71.08 -37.57
N LYS A 691 -39.55 69.84 -37.92
CA LYS A 691 -39.97 68.58 -37.24
C LYS A 691 -39.77 68.53 -35.72
N ASP A 692 -38.93 69.41 -35.14
CA ASP A 692 -38.65 69.46 -33.70
C ASP A 692 -39.61 70.36 -32.88
N MET A 693 -40.62 70.98 -33.50
CA MET A 693 -41.65 71.74 -32.77
C MET A 693 -43.01 71.03 -32.75
N THR A 694 -43.49 70.72 -31.55
CA THR A 694 -44.77 70.07 -31.23
C THR A 694 -45.99 70.94 -31.54
N TYR A 695 -46.25 71.22 -32.82
CA TYR A 695 -47.52 71.77 -33.30
C TYR A 695 -47.88 71.15 -34.66
N SER A 696 -48.35 69.90 -34.62
CA SER A 696 -49.00 69.25 -35.75
C SER A 696 -50.35 69.95 -36.01
N SER A 697 -50.33 70.97 -36.87
CA SER A 697 -51.56 71.43 -37.50
C SER A 697 -51.79 70.58 -38.74
N ALA A 698 -52.98 69.99 -38.88
CA ALA A 698 -53.37 69.19 -40.04
C ALA A 698 -53.16 69.93 -41.39
N PHE A 699 -53.01 71.25 -41.34
CA PHE A 699 -52.68 72.12 -42.45
C PHE A 699 -51.25 71.92 -43.00
N LEU A 700 -50.26 71.66 -42.15
CA LEU A 700 -48.87 71.44 -42.57
C LEU A 700 -48.67 70.04 -43.16
N ASP A 701 -49.34 69.03 -42.60
CA ASP A 701 -49.32 67.65 -43.12
C ASP A 701 -49.97 67.56 -44.52
N PHE A 702 -51.02 68.34 -44.77
CA PHE A 702 -51.61 68.45 -46.11
C PHE A 702 -50.61 69.02 -47.14
N GLY A 703 -49.72 69.92 -46.72
CA GLY A 703 -48.63 70.45 -47.55
C GLY A 703 -47.59 69.39 -47.92
N ALA A 704 -47.33 68.40 -47.06
CA ALA A 704 -46.36 67.33 -47.30
C ALA A 704 -46.73 66.43 -48.49
N PHE A 705 -48.03 66.30 -48.82
CA PHE A 705 -48.50 65.58 -50.00
C PHE A 705 -47.91 66.15 -51.30
N PHE A 706 -47.84 67.48 -51.42
CA PHE A 706 -47.29 68.14 -52.60
C PHE A 706 -45.75 68.07 -52.69
N VAL A 707 -45.09 67.60 -51.63
CA VAL A 707 -43.63 67.42 -51.51
C VAL A 707 -43.23 65.93 -51.62
N LEU A 708 -44.18 64.99 -51.66
CA LEU A 708 -43.95 63.54 -51.81
C LEU A 708 -43.11 62.89 -50.68
N ASP A 709 -43.26 63.33 -49.43
CA ASP A 709 -42.60 62.67 -48.27
C ASP A 709 -43.35 61.38 -47.85
N GLY A 710 -42.88 60.24 -48.35
CA GLY A 710 -43.46 58.93 -48.07
C GLY A 710 -43.23 58.38 -46.65
N LYS A 711 -42.35 58.99 -45.83
CA LYS A 711 -42.05 58.48 -44.47
C LYS A 711 -43.14 58.85 -43.47
N ALA A 712 -43.75 60.03 -43.58
CA ALA A 712 -44.80 60.49 -42.67
C ALA A 712 -46.13 59.70 -42.81
N TRP A 713 -46.28 58.91 -43.88
CA TRP A 713 -47.54 58.25 -44.24
C TRP A 713 -47.44 56.72 -44.27
N GLY A 714 -46.33 56.15 -43.78
CA GLY A 714 -46.18 54.69 -43.67
C GLY A 714 -46.29 53.98 -45.03
N VAL A 715 -45.65 54.50 -46.08
CA VAL A 715 -45.70 53.90 -47.43
C VAL A 715 -45.15 52.46 -47.45
N SER A 716 -44.33 52.07 -46.48
CA SER A 716 -43.91 50.69 -46.22
C SER A 716 -45.07 49.73 -45.91
N CYS A 717 -46.24 50.22 -45.51
CA CYS A 717 -47.46 49.40 -45.33
C CYS A 717 -48.23 49.17 -46.65
N LEU A 718 -47.90 49.86 -47.76
CA LEU A 718 -48.52 49.68 -49.08
C LEU A 718 -47.78 48.68 -49.97
N GLY A 719 -46.52 48.38 -49.66
CA GLY A 719 -45.70 47.43 -50.41
C GLY A 719 -45.74 46.05 -49.76
N THR A 720 -46.10 45.01 -50.52
CA THR A 720 -46.00 43.59 -50.11
C THR A 720 -44.56 43.07 -50.08
N THR A 721 -43.56 43.94 -50.04
CA THR A 721 -42.15 43.56 -50.00
C THR A 721 -41.47 44.31 -48.86
N THR A 722 -40.81 43.54 -48.01
CA THR A 722 -39.91 43.99 -46.96
C THR A 722 -38.87 44.94 -47.56
N ALA A 723 -39.16 46.24 -47.53
CA ALA A 723 -38.19 47.26 -47.86
C ALA A 723 -37.16 47.30 -46.72
N THR A 724 -35.99 46.72 -46.96
CA THR A 724 -34.79 46.94 -46.16
C THR A 724 -34.46 48.43 -46.21
N PHE A 725 -34.71 49.12 -45.10
CA PHE A 725 -34.23 50.49 -44.93
C PHE A 725 -32.75 50.41 -44.53
N ALA A 726 -31.87 50.76 -45.47
CA ALA A 726 -30.54 51.22 -45.10
C ALA A 726 -30.68 52.63 -44.54
N MET A 727 -30.26 52.84 -43.29
CA MET A 727 -29.92 54.17 -42.78
C MET A 727 -28.55 54.59 -43.31
#